data_AF-A0A3B0JNH0-F1
#
_entry.id   AF-A0A3B0JNH0-F1
#
_cell.length_a   1.000
_cell.length_b   1.000
_cell.length_c   1.000
_cell.angle_alpha   90.00
_cell.angle_beta   90.00
_cell.angle_gamma   90.00
#
_symmetry.space_group_name_H-M   'P 1'
#
loop_
_entity.id
_entity.type
_entity.pdbx_description
1 polymer ?
#
loop_
_entity_poly.entity_id
_entity_poly.type
_entity_poly.pdbx_seq_one_letter_code
_entity_poly.pdbx_strand_id
1 'polypeptide(L)'
;MLHLLILNGLLSLAVAQTNPDAKHTLSLPNLPSDHLIRYLNTFPKLKHKLPSNATIRSTSSACWGHERDCSAEARFQNPQCAGDHTGWARSKEAQVQTFYYQADFGYIQQQLMELTPMCMPKYLTDSSLECTRYLRFCRGRNLLFDLRDVAQREERIRYHMDVLSPGQLLGHCDLNRTRLSAEMDHIGSALQSWGPELRNFEVLPMPVLESDLCDLVVNTPTFIMKIDATYNMYHHFCDFFNLYASLFVNQSHPAAFNTDVQILIWETYPYDSPFRDTFKAFSQREVWTLSDLEGKRVCFRNVVLPLLPRMIFGLFYNTPIIQGCSNSGLFRAFSEFILHRLQIPFKPPQRRLRITYLSRRTKYRQVLNELELLSELEKNEDYLVQRVSYERLSFTDQLAITRNTDILIGMHGAGLTHLLFLPNWACIFELYNCEDPNCYRDLARLRGVRYRTWEQRELVFPQDEGHHPEGGAHAKFTNYRFDVEEFLHLVSESASEVRSHKDFPQDMSDRLESRMPQHNELIMSWPSPPSPVVGSDSNFFYDACNTSAKCYLSAPLHIFQNYLGQGTCKSLGTMEQYLDMDQEVLVTNKKSWNSIKESVDSLITSLPVLLGFVLSRMLCAHLPRLSMRRFLLEYMLVAIPTLIFFMVCNDFLHLYSIAVTVGLIWYLRPRQALGLKNAKYEVGKRPLVFTLLRAVCNCGTGVAILAVDFPAFPFRFRKSRTFGASLMDLGIGFFVVTMGLVSHRARNFGDLKKLPRAVVPLLLLGLARTIVISQINYVQDVHEYGLHMNAFFILGLTKLFGTLFSLLASSDVQLLGLALGILSIHELVLQLGLCDYVMSDTLPRIGFLSSNKEGLSSLPGCVALYLLSIYFSKWYTSQDHLNYKQLCSKLKRLLLVAVALWIVVFLSAYLFGIARVTFNFGYVIWTSAVSVVIILISAYFFELAFVQARPTFGDGHKETIGSLPTYVESLNMNGLIYFLLSNFLTGMCNIFFNPNNRTTVECVFILLAYMLVCSTMVFIMLKKRIRIA
;
A
#
# COMPACT_ATOMS: atom_id res chain seq x y z
N MET A 1 -46.17 62.99 -37.09
CA MET A 1 -46.79 61.81 -37.69
C MET A 1 -45.82 60.64 -37.92
N LEU A 2 -44.49 60.83 -38.04
CA LEU A 2 -43.56 59.72 -38.28
C LEU A 2 -43.25 58.84 -37.03
N HIS A 3 -43.25 59.42 -35.82
CA HIS A 3 -42.98 58.66 -34.58
C HIS A 3 -44.04 57.59 -34.22
N LEU A 4 -45.23 57.61 -34.83
CA LEU A 4 -46.27 56.63 -34.53
C LEU A 4 -46.05 55.27 -35.24
N LEU A 5 -45.14 55.20 -36.22
CA LEU A 5 -44.90 54.01 -37.04
C LEU A 5 -43.79 53.09 -36.47
N ILE A 6 -42.92 53.60 -35.60
CA ILE A 6 -41.81 52.81 -35.05
C ILE A 6 -42.25 51.94 -33.85
N LEU A 7 -43.18 52.43 -33.01
CA LEU A 7 -43.67 51.67 -31.85
C LEU A 7 -44.44 50.40 -32.23
N ASN A 8 -45.22 50.44 -33.32
CA ASN A 8 -46.05 49.30 -33.75
C ASN A 8 -45.25 48.16 -34.40
N GLY A 9 -43.97 48.36 -34.73
CA GLY A 9 -43.09 47.30 -35.27
C GLY A 9 -42.47 46.39 -34.22
N LEU A 10 -42.46 46.79 -32.94
CA LEU A 10 -41.74 46.08 -31.87
C LEU A 10 -42.64 45.25 -30.93
N LEU A 11 -43.97 45.42 -30.96
CA LEU A 11 -44.89 44.63 -30.12
C LEU A 11 -45.34 43.30 -30.77
N SER A 12 -45.16 43.11 -32.07
CA SER A 12 -45.70 41.96 -32.82
C SER A 12 -44.84 40.69 -32.78
N LEU A 13 -43.70 40.69 -32.08
CA LEU A 13 -42.78 39.54 -31.98
C LEU A 13 -42.70 38.93 -30.56
N ALA A 14 -43.50 39.41 -29.61
CA ALA A 14 -43.39 39.03 -28.18
C ALA A 14 -44.65 38.33 -27.60
N VAL A 15 -45.72 38.12 -28.37
CA VAL A 15 -47.01 37.59 -27.85
C VAL A 15 -47.58 36.47 -28.73
N ALA A 16 -46.87 35.35 -28.81
CA ALA A 16 -47.38 34.03 -29.19
C ALA A 16 -46.36 32.96 -28.72
N GLN A 17 -46.66 31.92 -27.94
CA GLN A 17 -47.95 31.45 -27.41
C GLN A 17 -47.80 31.10 -25.91
N THR A 18 -48.41 31.87 -25.01
CA THR A 18 -48.56 31.49 -23.59
C THR A 18 -49.87 30.76 -23.36
N ASN A 19 -49.87 29.44 -23.56
CA ASN A 19 -51.06 28.60 -23.35
C ASN A 19 -51.36 28.46 -21.83
N PRO A 20 -52.50 28.97 -21.30
CA PRO A 20 -52.74 29.07 -19.86
C PRO A 20 -52.97 27.73 -19.15
N ASP A 21 -53.08 26.62 -19.89
CA ASP A 21 -53.16 25.26 -19.36
C ASP A 21 -51.79 24.53 -19.29
N ALA A 22 -50.68 25.18 -19.63
CA ALA A 22 -49.32 24.65 -19.43
C ALA A 22 -48.77 25.00 -18.03
N LYS A 23 -48.29 23.98 -17.30
CA LYS A 23 -48.45 23.98 -15.83
C LYS A 23 -47.38 23.14 -15.08
N HIS A 24 -46.80 23.71 -14.03
CA HIS A 24 -45.69 23.19 -13.20
C HIS A 24 -45.96 21.95 -12.30
N THR A 25 -45.98 20.72 -12.81
CA THR A 25 -46.03 19.50 -11.96
C THR A 25 -44.81 19.41 -11.03
N LEU A 26 -45.03 18.98 -9.78
CA LEU A 26 -43.95 18.45 -8.95
C LEU A 26 -43.55 17.07 -9.49
N SER A 27 -42.64 17.07 -10.47
CA SER A 27 -41.98 15.87 -10.99
C SER A 27 -41.04 15.30 -9.92
N LEU A 28 -41.59 14.46 -9.04
CA LEU A 28 -40.81 13.76 -8.02
C LEU A 28 -39.79 12.81 -8.69
N PRO A 29 -38.57 12.69 -8.14
CA PRO A 29 -37.58 11.76 -8.68
C PRO A 29 -38.07 10.31 -8.52
N ASN A 30 -37.78 9.46 -9.51
CA ASN A 30 -38.19 8.05 -9.57
C ASN A 30 -37.43 7.16 -8.56
N LEU A 31 -37.65 7.40 -7.27
CA LEU A 31 -37.03 6.71 -6.14
C LEU A 31 -37.99 5.69 -5.52
N PRO A 32 -37.48 4.63 -4.86
CA PRO A 32 -38.28 3.77 -3.99
C PRO A 32 -39.11 4.60 -3.00
N SER A 33 -40.29 4.13 -2.62
CA SER A 33 -41.22 4.88 -1.74
C SER A 33 -40.58 5.35 -0.43
N ASP A 34 -39.81 4.47 0.23
CA ASP A 34 -39.09 4.75 1.48
C ASP A 34 -37.93 5.75 1.33
N HIS A 35 -37.31 5.77 0.14
CA HIS A 35 -36.26 6.73 -0.24
C HIS A 35 -36.86 8.10 -0.56
N LEU A 36 -38.00 8.09 -1.25
CA LEU A 36 -38.74 9.29 -1.64
C LEU A 36 -39.29 10.06 -0.42
N ILE A 37 -39.73 9.35 0.62
CA ILE A 37 -40.11 9.94 1.91
C ILE A 37 -38.92 10.69 2.52
N ARG A 38 -37.73 10.07 2.59
CA ARG A 38 -36.52 10.70 3.16
C ARG A 38 -36.04 11.89 2.34
N TYR A 39 -35.98 11.76 1.01
CA TYR A 39 -35.69 12.86 0.10
C TYR A 39 -36.66 14.06 0.27
N LEU A 40 -37.96 13.81 0.47
CA LEU A 40 -38.94 14.86 0.75
C LEU A 40 -38.78 15.47 2.15
N ASN A 41 -38.30 14.71 3.13
CA ASN A 41 -37.94 15.23 4.44
C ASN A 41 -36.66 16.10 4.38
N THR A 42 -35.68 15.78 3.53
CA THR A 42 -34.53 16.66 3.26
C THR A 42 -34.96 17.97 2.57
N PHE A 43 -36.04 17.95 1.78
CA PHE A 43 -36.57 19.12 1.07
C PHE A 43 -38.00 19.50 1.53
N PRO A 44 -38.20 20.02 2.76
CA PRO A 44 -39.54 20.31 3.30
C PRO A 44 -40.31 21.33 2.45
N LYS A 45 -39.63 22.33 1.86
CA LYS A 45 -40.22 23.28 0.90
C LYS A 45 -40.81 22.62 -0.36
N LEU A 46 -40.40 21.39 -0.67
CA LEU A 46 -40.98 20.54 -1.72
C LEU A 46 -42.13 19.68 -1.16
N LYS A 47 -41.94 19.04 0.01
CA LYS A 47 -42.98 18.25 0.71
C LYS A 47 -44.27 19.03 0.97
N HIS A 48 -44.17 20.30 1.36
CA HIS A 48 -45.35 21.15 1.57
C HIS A 48 -46.13 21.45 0.28
N LYS A 49 -45.48 21.47 -0.89
CA LYS A 49 -46.13 21.69 -2.20
C LYS A 49 -46.89 20.48 -2.72
N LEU A 50 -46.73 19.29 -2.13
CA LEU A 50 -47.51 18.11 -2.49
C LEU A 50 -48.96 18.21 -2.00
N PRO A 51 -49.95 17.64 -2.72
CA PRO A 51 -51.34 17.61 -2.28
C PRO A 51 -51.51 16.90 -0.92
N SER A 52 -52.45 17.38 -0.11
CA SER A 52 -52.78 16.80 1.21
C SER A 52 -53.14 15.32 1.17
N ASN A 53 -53.63 14.85 0.02
CA ASN A 53 -54.15 13.50 -0.20
C ASN A 53 -53.04 12.51 -0.62
N ALA A 54 -51.80 12.97 -0.83
CA ALA A 54 -50.70 12.10 -1.23
C ALA A 54 -50.23 11.24 -0.05
N THR A 55 -50.26 9.91 -0.21
CA THR A 55 -49.80 8.93 0.80
C THR A 55 -48.36 9.15 1.27
N ILE A 56 -47.52 9.74 0.43
CA ILE A 56 -46.11 10.07 0.69
C ILE A 56 -45.97 11.28 1.64
N ARG A 57 -47.04 12.08 1.86
CA ARG A 57 -47.04 13.26 2.76
C ARG A 57 -47.04 12.89 4.26
N SER A 58 -46.70 11.64 4.59
CA SER A 58 -46.60 11.05 5.91
C SER A 58 -45.92 11.96 6.95
N THR A 59 -46.40 11.88 8.19
CA THR A 59 -45.82 12.51 9.39
C THR A 59 -44.50 11.88 9.84
N SER A 60 -44.02 10.82 9.16
CA SER A 60 -42.75 10.17 9.45
C SER A 60 -41.58 11.16 9.47
N SER A 61 -40.82 11.14 10.57
CA SER A 61 -39.58 11.87 10.81
C SER A 61 -38.35 11.25 10.13
N ALA A 62 -38.53 10.17 9.35
CA ALA A 62 -37.45 9.40 8.76
C ALA A 62 -36.48 10.26 7.91
N CYS A 63 -35.19 10.06 8.14
CA CYS A 63 -34.06 10.75 7.51
C CYS A 63 -33.05 9.71 7.01
N TRP A 64 -32.10 10.11 6.16
CA TRP A 64 -31.09 9.19 5.64
C TRP A 64 -30.08 8.80 6.74
N GLY A 65 -29.57 9.81 7.44
CA GLY A 65 -28.56 9.72 8.49
C GLY A 65 -27.54 10.85 8.41
N HIS A 66 -27.23 11.31 7.19
CA HIS A 66 -26.22 12.33 6.96
C HIS A 66 -26.67 13.74 7.40
N GLU A 67 -27.98 13.94 7.57
CA GLU A 67 -28.58 15.15 8.12
C GLU A 67 -28.22 15.32 9.60
N ARG A 68 -27.89 16.55 10.02
CA ARG A 68 -27.35 16.83 11.36
C ARG A 68 -28.31 16.47 12.50
N ASP A 69 -29.60 16.64 12.28
CA ASP A 69 -30.66 16.45 13.29
C ASP A 69 -31.30 15.05 13.22
N CYS A 70 -30.64 14.07 12.57
CA CYS A 70 -31.15 12.72 12.36
C CYS A 70 -30.87 11.77 13.54
N SER A 71 -31.87 11.56 14.40
CA SER A 71 -31.79 10.59 15.51
C SER A 71 -31.63 9.15 15.01
N ALA A 72 -31.04 8.27 15.82
CA ALA A 72 -30.73 6.90 15.40
C ALA A 72 -31.97 6.12 14.95
N GLU A 73 -33.10 6.33 15.62
CA GLU A 73 -34.38 5.68 15.38
C GLU A 73 -35.01 6.10 14.04
N ALA A 74 -34.63 7.28 13.53
CA ALA A 74 -35.16 7.87 12.30
C ALA A 74 -34.29 7.61 11.06
N ARG A 75 -33.08 7.05 11.20
CA ARG A 75 -32.13 6.78 10.10
C ARG A 75 -32.70 5.84 9.03
N PHE A 76 -32.03 5.73 7.89
CA PHE A 76 -32.36 4.73 6.89
C PHE A 76 -32.10 3.30 7.41
N GLN A 77 -30.98 3.10 8.10
CA GLN A 77 -30.65 1.88 8.83
C GLN A 77 -29.66 2.23 9.96
N ASN A 78 -29.54 1.34 10.95
CA ASN A 78 -28.46 1.39 11.93
C ASN A 78 -27.52 0.19 11.73
N PRO A 79 -26.19 0.38 11.84
CA PRO A 79 -25.23 -0.72 11.82
C PRO A 79 -25.52 -1.76 12.90
N GLN A 80 -25.26 -3.03 12.59
CA GLN A 80 -25.37 -4.13 13.54
C GLN A 80 -23.98 -4.68 13.82
N CYS A 81 -23.55 -4.65 15.08
CA CYS A 81 -22.27 -5.19 15.51
C CYS A 81 -22.52 -6.29 16.53
N ALA A 82 -22.35 -7.55 16.16
CA ALA A 82 -22.58 -8.70 17.05
C ALA A 82 -21.45 -8.84 18.11
N GLY A 83 -21.69 -9.62 19.16
CA GLY A 83 -20.72 -9.91 20.24
C GLY A 83 -20.27 -8.68 21.04
N ASP A 84 -19.17 -8.80 21.76
CA ASP A 84 -18.51 -7.66 22.43
C ASP A 84 -17.86 -6.69 21.44
N HIS A 85 -17.27 -5.60 21.92
CA HIS A 85 -16.43 -4.72 21.10
C HIS A 85 -15.07 -5.38 20.86
N THR A 86 -14.56 -5.31 19.63
CA THR A 86 -13.33 -6.00 19.21
C THR A 86 -12.43 -5.10 18.35
N GLY A 87 -11.13 -5.41 18.33
CA GLY A 87 -10.12 -4.53 17.75
C GLY A 87 -9.81 -3.35 18.69
N TRP A 88 -9.57 -2.17 18.13
CA TRP A 88 -9.15 -0.98 18.87
C TRP A 88 -10.30 -0.17 19.51
N ALA A 89 -11.57 -0.56 19.35
CA ALA A 89 -12.72 0.12 19.96
C ALA A 89 -12.73 0.03 21.50
N ARG A 90 -13.00 1.16 22.18
CA ARG A 90 -13.09 1.27 23.67
C ARG A 90 -14.48 0.93 24.23
N SER A 91 -15.51 0.93 23.39
CA SER A 91 -16.89 0.59 23.77
C SER A 91 -17.70 0.07 22.58
N LYS A 92 -18.91 -0.45 22.84
CA LYS A 92 -19.79 -0.97 21.79
C LYS A 92 -20.40 0.13 20.95
N GLU A 93 -20.74 1.25 21.59
CA GLU A 93 -21.28 2.46 21.01
C GLU A 93 -20.24 3.09 20.07
N ALA A 94 -18.98 3.14 20.50
CA ALA A 94 -17.88 3.58 19.65
C ALA A 94 -17.70 2.66 18.43
N GLN A 95 -17.74 1.33 18.61
CA GLN A 95 -17.66 0.37 17.50
C GLN A 95 -18.75 0.63 16.43
N VAL A 96 -19.98 0.92 16.87
CA VAL A 96 -21.12 1.27 15.99
C VAL A 96 -20.92 2.63 15.31
N GLN A 97 -20.48 3.66 16.04
CA GLN A 97 -20.23 5.00 15.48
C GLN A 97 -19.08 4.98 14.46
N THR A 98 -17.98 4.29 14.76
CA THR A 98 -16.85 4.11 13.85
C THR A 98 -17.32 3.46 12.53
N PHE A 99 -18.10 2.36 12.56
CA PHE A 99 -18.65 1.77 11.33
C PHE A 99 -19.60 2.76 10.62
N TYR A 100 -20.43 3.49 11.35
CA TYR A 100 -21.36 4.47 10.78
C TYR A 100 -20.63 5.58 9.97
N TYR A 101 -19.50 6.08 10.48
CA TYR A 101 -18.68 7.09 9.80
C TYR A 101 -17.76 6.51 8.72
N GLN A 102 -17.24 5.29 8.89
CA GLN A 102 -16.37 4.63 7.90
C GLN A 102 -17.15 4.09 6.69
N ALA A 103 -18.39 3.61 6.89
CA ALA A 103 -19.04 2.70 5.95
C ALA A 103 -20.53 2.97 5.65
N ASP A 104 -21.16 3.95 6.30
CA ASP A 104 -22.59 4.26 6.15
C ASP A 104 -22.83 5.76 5.85
N PHE A 105 -24.05 6.28 6.02
CA PHE A 105 -24.37 7.70 5.81
C PHE A 105 -23.55 8.69 6.66
N GLY A 106 -22.83 8.24 7.70
CA GLY A 106 -21.83 9.06 8.38
C GLY A 106 -20.64 9.42 7.48
N TYR A 107 -20.26 8.57 6.52
CA TYR A 107 -19.24 8.89 5.50
C TYR A 107 -19.68 10.08 4.62
N ILE A 108 -20.95 10.08 4.19
CA ILE A 108 -21.56 11.19 3.46
C ILE A 108 -21.58 12.46 4.32
N GLN A 109 -21.89 12.33 5.61
CA GLN A 109 -21.88 13.45 6.56
C GLN A 109 -20.49 14.08 6.68
N GLN A 110 -19.43 13.28 6.75
CA GLN A 110 -18.05 13.76 6.75
C GLN A 110 -17.72 14.48 5.42
N GLN A 111 -18.04 13.90 4.26
CA GLN A 111 -17.80 14.56 2.97
C GLN A 111 -18.57 15.89 2.85
N LEU A 112 -19.79 15.99 3.37
CA LEU A 112 -20.56 17.24 3.44
C LEU A 112 -19.94 18.28 4.40
N MET A 113 -19.27 17.85 5.47
CA MET A 113 -18.52 18.73 6.39
C MET A 113 -17.16 19.16 5.82
N GLU A 114 -16.57 18.37 4.94
CA GLU A 114 -15.29 18.66 4.26
C GLU A 114 -15.42 19.62 3.06
N LEU A 115 -16.64 19.89 2.57
CA LEU A 115 -16.88 20.81 1.44
C LEU A 115 -16.44 22.25 1.77
N THR A 116 -15.44 22.75 1.05
CA THR A 116 -14.97 24.13 1.14
C THR A 116 -14.85 24.80 -0.24
N PRO A 117 -15.09 26.12 -0.35
CA PRO A 117 -14.92 26.83 -1.61
C PRO A 117 -13.44 27.04 -1.93
N MET A 118 -13.08 26.76 -3.18
CA MET A 118 -11.79 27.07 -3.78
C MET A 118 -11.85 28.34 -4.64
N CYS A 119 -13.00 28.57 -5.28
CA CYS A 119 -13.27 29.66 -6.23
C CYS A 119 -14.64 30.25 -5.89
N MET A 120 -14.65 31.50 -5.42
CA MET A 120 -15.84 32.20 -4.91
C MET A 120 -16.43 33.16 -5.96
N PRO A 121 -17.72 33.03 -6.32
CA PRO A 121 -18.41 33.96 -7.21
C PRO A 121 -18.75 35.27 -6.48
N LYS A 122 -18.82 36.37 -7.22
CA LYS A 122 -19.41 37.65 -6.77
C LYS A 122 -20.86 37.77 -7.26
N TYR A 123 -21.14 37.28 -8.45
CA TYR A 123 -22.46 37.27 -9.11
C TYR A 123 -22.91 35.85 -9.50
N LEU A 124 -24.18 35.69 -9.91
CA LEU A 124 -24.73 34.38 -10.32
C LEU A 124 -24.24 33.91 -11.70
N THR A 125 -23.71 34.83 -12.52
CA THR A 125 -23.06 34.57 -13.82
C THR A 125 -21.60 34.15 -13.69
N ASP A 126 -20.97 34.44 -12.55
CA ASP A 126 -19.58 34.09 -12.25
C ASP A 126 -19.39 32.57 -12.10
N SER A 127 -18.12 32.16 -12.10
CA SER A 127 -17.74 30.79 -11.80
C SER A 127 -17.71 30.52 -10.30
N SER A 128 -17.90 29.25 -9.92
CA SER A 128 -17.63 28.79 -8.56
C SER A 128 -17.02 27.39 -8.59
N LEU A 129 -16.16 27.07 -7.63
CA LEU A 129 -15.68 25.69 -7.38
C LEU A 129 -15.67 25.44 -5.87
N GLU A 130 -16.35 24.38 -5.45
CA GLU A 130 -16.35 23.85 -4.07
C GLU A 130 -15.86 22.40 -4.10
N CYS A 131 -14.98 22.01 -3.17
CA CYS A 131 -14.36 20.70 -3.13
C CYS A 131 -14.29 20.15 -1.70
N THR A 132 -14.33 18.82 -1.55
CA THR A 132 -13.94 18.13 -0.32
C THR A 132 -12.42 18.02 -0.21
N ARG A 133 -11.92 17.54 0.94
CA ARG A 133 -10.48 17.44 1.19
C ARG A 133 -9.79 16.54 0.18
N TYR A 134 -8.54 16.88 -0.13
CA TYR A 134 -7.72 16.24 -1.15
C TYR A 134 -8.31 16.27 -2.57
N LEU A 135 -9.27 17.16 -2.83
CA LEU A 135 -9.99 17.31 -4.12
C LEU A 135 -10.64 15.99 -4.58
N ARG A 136 -11.20 15.23 -3.63
CA ARG A 136 -11.85 13.91 -3.86
C ARG A 136 -13.20 14.03 -4.57
N PHE A 137 -14.04 14.96 -4.12
CA PHE A 137 -15.26 15.40 -4.79
C PHE A 137 -15.17 16.91 -5.01
N CYS A 138 -15.67 17.41 -6.14
CA CYS A 138 -15.91 18.83 -6.35
C CYS A 138 -17.21 19.09 -7.10
N ARG A 139 -17.78 20.27 -6.94
CA ARG A 139 -18.84 20.82 -7.79
C ARG A 139 -18.49 22.22 -8.28
N GLY A 140 -18.73 22.46 -9.55
CA GLY A 140 -18.38 23.69 -10.25
C GLY A 140 -19.57 24.30 -10.99
N ARG A 141 -19.52 25.62 -11.20
CA ARG A 141 -20.48 26.35 -12.06
C ARG A 141 -19.76 27.27 -13.02
N ASN A 142 -20.34 27.44 -14.21
CA ASN A 142 -19.86 28.29 -15.29
C ASN A 142 -18.34 28.13 -15.54
N LEU A 143 -17.89 26.90 -15.84
CA LEU A 143 -16.47 26.58 -16.07
C LEU A 143 -16.22 26.21 -17.53
N LEU A 144 -15.10 26.67 -18.08
CA LEU A 144 -14.63 26.36 -19.44
C LEU A 144 -13.49 25.34 -19.38
N PHE A 145 -13.62 24.27 -20.16
CA PHE A 145 -12.63 23.23 -20.38
C PHE A 145 -12.18 23.30 -21.85
N ASP A 146 -10.90 23.52 -22.10
CA ASP A 146 -10.34 23.55 -23.45
C ASP A 146 -9.86 22.15 -23.84
N LEU A 147 -10.59 21.49 -24.74
CA LEU A 147 -10.32 20.13 -25.20
C LEU A 147 -9.82 20.10 -26.65
N ARG A 148 -9.31 21.23 -27.16
CA ARG A 148 -8.77 21.32 -28.54
C ARG A 148 -7.55 20.42 -28.75
N ASP A 149 -6.68 20.33 -27.76
CA ASP A 149 -5.47 19.50 -27.80
C ASP A 149 -5.78 17.99 -27.79
N VAL A 150 -6.95 17.58 -27.28
CA VAL A 150 -7.34 16.15 -27.22
C VAL A 150 -7.37 15.54 -28.62
N ALA A 151 -7.85 16.29 -29.62
CA ALA A 151 -7.89 15.88 -31.02
C ALA A 151 -6.50 15.85 -31.70
N GLN A 152 -5.45 16.30 -31.02
CA GLN A 152 -4.07 16.35 -31.53
C GLN A 152 -3.14 15.32 -30.85
N ARG A 153 -3.61 14.55 -29.86
CA ARG A 153 -2.81 13.51 -29.19
C ARG A 153 -2.76 12.24 -30.02
N GLU A 154 -1.56 11.72 -30.24
CA GLU A 154 -1.36 10.40 -30.86
C GLU A 154 -1.79 9.24 -29.93
N GLU A 155 -1.68 9.43 -28.61
CA GLU A 155 -2.04 8.43 -27.60
C GLU A 155 -3.47 8.62 -27.07
N ARG A 156 -4.17 7.50 -26.82
CA ARG A 156 -5.53 7.51 -26.25
C ARG A 156 -5.51 7.70 -24.74
N ILE A 157 -6.30 8.65 -24.28
CA ILE A 157 -6.42 9.05 -22.88
C ILE A 157 -7.13 7.95 -22.07
N ARG A 158 -6.40 7.36 -21.13
CA ARG A 158 -6.87 6.52 -20.02
C ARG A 158 -5.91 6.67 -18.85
N TYR A 159 -6.42 6.96 -17.65
CA TYR A 159 -5.62 7.22 -16.43
C TYR A 159 -4.52 8.29 -16.55
N HIS A 160 -4.57 9.16 -17.57
CA HIS A 160 -3.58 10.22 -17.74
C HIS A 160 -3.74 11.30 -16.66
N MET A 161 -2.62 11.93 -16.28
CA MET A 161 -2.56 12.96 -15.23
C MET A 161 -2.51 14.38 -15.80
N ASP A 162 -2.42 14.51 -17.12
CA ASP A 162 -2.11 15.73 -17.86
C ASP A 162 -3.17 16.07 -18.92
N VAL A 163 -4.39 15.52 -18.78
CA VAL A 163 -5.50 15.71 -19.74
C VAL A 163 -5.77 17.18 -20.01
N LEU A 164 -5.61 18.03 -18.98
CA LEU A 164 -5.60 19.48 -19.09
C LEU A 164 -4.22 20.02 -18.70
N SER A 165 -3.79 21.04 -19.43
CA SER A 165 -2.58 21.84 -19.23
C SER A 165 -2.93 23.22 -18.64
N PRO A 166 -1.95 24.05 -18.22
CA PRO A 166 -2.19 25.45 -17.87
C PRO A 166 -2.95 26.20 -18.97
N GLY A 167 -3.84 27.10 -18.58
CA GLY A 167 -4.77 27.80 -19.46
C GLY A 167 -5.96 26.98 -19.99
N GLN A 168 -6.06 25.67 -19.73
CA GLN A 168 -7.13 24.81 -20.29
C GLN A 168 -8.30 24.54 -19.33
N LEU A 169 -8.24 25.01 -18.08
CA LEU A 169 -9.36 25.00 -17.13
C LEU A 169 -9.59 26.42 -16.60
N LEU A 170 -10.69 27.05 -17.01
CA LEU A 170 -10.91 28.48 -16.82
C LEU A 170 -12.23 28.80 -16.11
N GLY A 171 -12.20 29.83 -15.25
CA GLY A 171 -13.39 30.40 -14.61
C GLY A 171 -13.19 31.85 -14.15
N HIS A 172 -14.26 32.60 -13.92
CA HIS A 172 -14.23 33.98 -13.40
C HIS A 172 -14.68 33.99 -11.94
N CYS A 173 -13.76 34.17 -10.99
CA CYS A 173 -14.06 34.16 -9.55
C CYS A 173 -12.89 34.71 -8.71
N ASP A 174 -13.11 34.87 -7.41
CA ASP A 174 -12.04 35.02 -6.42
C ASP A 174 -11.47 33.64 -6.07
N LEU A 175 -10.25 33.34 -6.52
CA LEU A 175 -9.63 32.01 -6.46
C LEU A 175 -8.61 31.93 -5.33
N ASN A 176 -8.91 31.12 -4.31
CA ASN A 176 -7.99 30.81 -3.22
C ASN A 176 -6.95 29.77 -3.66
N ARG A 177 -5.98 30.20 -4.47
CA ARG A 177 -4.88 29.34 -4.97
C ARG A 177 -4.12 28.64 -3.84
N THR A 178 -3.92 29.30 -2.69
CA THR A 178 -3.24 28.70 -1.53
C THR A 178 -3.98 27.49 -0.97
N ARG A 179 -5.31 27.58 -0.82
CA ARG A 179 -6.14 26.43 -0.40
C ARG A 179 -6.17 25.35 -1.47
N LEU A 180 -6.38 25.72 -2.73
CA LEU A 180 -6.43 24.77 -3.85
C LEU A 180 -5.13 23.93 -3.94
N SER A 181 -3.96 24.57 -3.78
CA SER A 181 -2.66 23.89 -3.75
C SER A 181 -2.43 23.06 -2.48
N ALA A 182 -2.99 23.44 -1.33
CA ALA A 182 -2.85 22.70 -0.08
C ALA A 182 -3.64 21.36 -0.10
N GLU A 183 -4.70 21.27 -0.90
CA GLU A 183 -5.49 20.03 -1.05
C GLU A 183 -4.95 19.11 -2.17
N MET A 184 -3.70 19.27 -2.61
CA MET A 184 -3.10 18.46 -3.69
C MET A 184 -2.29 17.24 -3.22
N ASP A 185 -2.20 16.93 -1.92
CA ASP A 185 -1.35 15.85 -1.39
C ASP A 185 -1.64 14.46 -2.01
N HIS A 186 -2.87 14.19 -2.49
CA HIS A 186 -3.26 12.94 -3.14
C HIS A 186 -3.20 12.97 -4.69
N ILE A 187 -2.43 13.89 -5.28
CA ILE A 187 -2.23 14.01 -6.74
C ILE A 187 -1.41 12.86 -7.37
N GLY A 188 -1.06 11.82 -6.60
CA GLY A 188 -0.21 10.70 -7.04
C GLY A 188 -0.87 9.67 -7.96
N SER A 189 -2.21 9.70 -8.14
CA SER A 189 -2.92 8.76 -9.01
C SER A 189 -4.22 9.35 -9.58
N ALA A 190 -4.54 9.02 -10.83
CA ALA A 190 -5.70 9.54 -11.55
C ALA A 190 -7.02 9.23 -10.81
N LEU A 191 -7.11 8.05 -10.19
CA LEU A 191 -8.30 7.55 -9.50
C LEU A 191 -8.33 7.88 -7.98
N GLN A 192 -7.47 8.80 -7.52
CA GLN A 192 -7.39 9.23 -6.12
C GLN A 192 -7.81 10.68 -5.86
N SER A 193 -7.62 11.57 -6.85
CA SER A 193 -7.92 13.00 -6.73
C SER A 193 -8.25 13.63 -8.09
N TRP A 194 -9.03 14.72 -8.07
CA TRP A 194 -9.20 15.65 -9.21
C TRP A 194 -8.12 16.74 -9.28
N GLY A 195 -7.16 16.75 -8.35
CA GLY A 195 -5.97 17.59 -8.40
C GLY A 195 -5.18 17.59 -9.73
N PRO A 196 -5.05 16.48 -10.49
CA PRO A 196 -4.31 16.46 -11.76
C PRO A 196 -4.87 17.41 -12.82
N GLU A 197 -6.19 17.60 -12.85
CA GLU A 197 -6.88 18.57 -13.69
C GLU A 197 -6.96 19.94 -13.01
N LEU A 198 -7.40 19.97 -11.75
CA LEU A 198 -7.72 21.19 -11.00
C LEU A 198 -6.49 22.07 -10.69
N ARG A 199 -5.27 21.52 -10.71
CA ARG A 199 -4.03 22.30 -10.62
C ARG A 199 -3.88 23.36 -11.72
N ASN A 200 -4.54 23.14 -12.86
CA ASN A 200 -4.50 24.05 -14.01
C ASN A 200 -5.61 25.11 -13.99
N PHE A 201 -6.35 25.24 -12.88
CA PHE A 201 -7.44 26.21 -12.78
C PHE A 201 -6.88 27.65 -12.84
N GLU A 202 -7.36 28.44 -13.79
CA GLU A 202 -6.97 29.84 -13.99
C GLU A 202 -8.17 30.79 -14.05
N VAL A 203 -7.92 32.05 -13.72
CA VAL A 203 -8.96 33.08 -13.55
C VAL A 203 -9.06 33.93 -14.82
N LEU A 204 -10.23 33.90 -15.46
CA LEU A 204 -10.58 34.79 -16.56
C LEU A 204 -10.90 36.21 -16.05
N PRO A 205 -10.64 37.27 -16.85
CA PRO A 205 -10.93 38.65 -16.46
C PRO A 205 -12.43 39.01 -16.50
N MET A 206 -13.26 38.19 -17.14
CA MET A 206 -14.70 38.40 -17.34
C MET A 206 -15.47 37.05 -17.29
N PRO A 207 -16.80 37.04 -17.05
CA PRO A 207 -17.58 35.81 -16.95
C PRO A 207 -17.46 34.90 -18.16
N VAL A 208 -17.33 33.59 -17.92
CA VAL A 208 -17.12 32.56 -18.97
C VAL A 208 -18.13 32.66 -20.11
N LEU A 209 -19.41 32.81 -19.77
CA LEU A 209 -20.52 32.83 -20.74
C LEU A 209 -20.68 34.17 -21.47
N GLU A 210 -19.91 35.20 -21.09
CA GLU A 210 -19.89 36.53 -21.70
C GLU A 210 -18.60 36.78 -22.51
N SER A 211 -17.67 35.80 -22.51
CA SER A 211 -16.31 35.94 -23.04
C SER A 211 -16.13 35.60 -24.53
N ASP A 212 -17.18 35.10 -25.20
CA ASP A 212 -17.15 34.52 -26.55
C ASP A 212 -16.10 33.40 -26.77
N LEU A 213 -15.56 32.82 -25.69
CA LEU A 213 -14.58 31.72 -25.73
C LEU A 213 -15.21 30.32 -25.86
N CYS A 214 -16.53 30.20 -25.80
CA CYS A 214 -17.24 28.91 -25.75
C CYS A 214 -17.61 28.40 -27.15
N ASP A 215 -16.95 27.32 -27.62
CA ASP A 215 -17.33 26.63 -28.86
C ASP A 215 -18.59 25.75 -28.66
N LEU A 216 -18.81 25.28 -27.42
CA LEU A 216 -20.00 24.53 -27.00
C LEU A 216 -20.41 24.95 -25.59
N VAL A 217 -21.69 25.25 -25.36
CA VAL A 217 -22.24 25.55 -24.03
C VAL A 217 -23.16 24.41 -23.57
N VAL A 218 -22.76 23.71 -22.51
CA VAL A 218 -23.51 22.60 -21.92
C VAL A 218 -24.37 23.12 -20.76
N ASN A 219 -25.67 23.25 -21.01
CA ASN A 219 -26.64 23.75 -20.04
C ASN A 219 -27.05 22.70 -19.00
N THR A 220 -27.08 21.43 -19.40
CA THR A 220 -27.43 20.28 -18.54
C THR A 220 -26.36 20.04 -17.48
N PRO A 221 -26.71 19.73 -16.21
CA PRO A 221 -25.74 19.36 -15.19
C PRO A 221 -24.92 18.14 -15.62
N THR A 222 -23.60 18.25 -15.62
CA THR A 222 -22.70 17.21 -16.15
C THR A 222 -21.87 16.58 -15.04
N PHE A 223 -21.94 15.26 -14.90
CA PHE A 223 -21.03 14.48 -14.06
C PHE A 223 -19.85 14.01 -14.91
N ILE A 224 -18.64 14.45 -14.59
CA ILE A 224 -17.41 14.01 -15.26
C ILE A 224 -16.79 12.91 -14.42
N MET A 225 -16.57 11.72 -14.98
CA MET A 225 -16.15 10.53 -14.24
C MET A 225 -14.81 9.98 -14.75
N LYS A 226 -13.87 9.76 -13.84
CA LYS A 226 -12.78 8.80 -14.05
C LYS A 226 -13.24 7.46 -13.48
N ILE A 227 -13.18 6.42 -14.30
CA ILE A 227 -13.69 5.07 -13.99
C ILE A 227 -12.53 4.08 -13.80
N ASP A 228 -12.79 2.95 -13.17
CA ASP A 228 -11.84 1.84 -13.00
C ASP A 228 -11.96 0.84 -14.18
N ALA A 229 -12.04 -0.46 -13.93
CA ALA A 229 -12.04 -1.48 -14.99
C ALA A 229 -13.45 -1.86 -15.49
N THR A 230 -13.88 -1.32 -16.64
CA THR A 230 -15.24 -1.46 -17.21
C THR A 230 -15.75 -2.90 -17.43
N TYR A 231 -14.84 -3.87 -17.60
CA TYR A 231 -15.16 -5.29 -17.81
C TYR A 231 -15.21 -6.13 -16.53
N ASN A 232 -14.85 -5.57 -15.37
CA ASN A 232 -14.82 -6.29 -14.10
C ASN A 232 -15.82 -5.66 -13.12
N MET A 233 -16.90 -6.39 -12.81
CA MET A 233 -17.99 -5.89 -11.97
C MET A 233 -17.52 -5.36 -10.60
N TYR A 234 -16.55 -6.01 -9.95
CA TYR A 234 -16.05 -5.57 -8.64
C TYR A 234 -15.41 -4.18 -8.72
N HIS A 235 -14.67 -3.91 -9.78
CA HIS A 235 -14.04 -2.62 -10.00
C HIS A 235 -15.05 -1.57 -10.48
N HIS A 236 -15.86 -1.90 -11.49
CA HIS A 236 -16.78 -0.92 -12.09
C HIS A 236 -17.96 -0.55 -11.16
N PHE A 237 -18.37 -1.43 -10.24
CA PHE A 237 -19.38 -1.05 -9.23
C PHE A 237 -18.85 -0.12 -8.14
N CYS A 238 -17.53 0.03 -8.00
CA CYS A 238 -16.95 1.13 -7.24
C CYS A 238 -17.30 2.50 -7.88
N ASP A 239 -17.30 2.59 -9.21
CA ASP A 239 -17.66 3.80 -9.96
C ASP A 239 -19.14 4.16 -9.78
N PHE A 240 -20.04 3.19 -9.97
CA PHE A 240 -21.48 3.39 -9.80
C PHE A 240 -21.86 3.71 -8.35
N PHE A 241 -21.22 3.06 -7.38
CA PHE A 241 -21.45 3.33 -5.96
C PHE A 241 -20.96 4.73 -5.57
N ASN A 242 -19.75 5.13 -5.98
CA ASN A 242 -19.23 6.46 -5.66
C ASN A 242 -19.96 7.58 -6.40
N LEU A 243 -20.51 7.32 -7.61
CA LEU A 243 -21.46 8.22 -8.27
C LEU A 243 -22.74 8.39 -7.43
N TYR A 244 -23.32 7.30 -6.91
CA TYR A 244 -24.50 7.35 -6.03
C TYR A 244 -24.23 8.10 -4.72
N ALA A 245 -23.11 7.82 -4.06
CA ALA A 245 -22.67 8.56 -2.88
C ALA A 245 -22.51 10.08 -3.18
N SER A 246 -21.99 10.41 -4.36
CA SER A 246 -21.82 11.78 -4.82
C SER A 246 -23.13 12.52 -5.10
N LEU A 247 -24.25 11.83 -5.33
CA LEU A 247 -25.57 12.48 -5.41
C LEU A 247 -25.96 13.14 -4.07
N PHE A 248 -25.65 12.48 -2.95
CA PHE A 248 -25.89 13.04 -1.61
C PHE A 248 -24.92 14.18 -1.27
N VAL A 249 -23.64 14.06 -1.60
CA VAL A 249 -22.66 15.17 -1.42
C VAL A 249 -23.04 16.38 -2.28
N ASN A 250 -23.69 16.15 -3.43
CA ASN A 250 -24.25 17.19 -4.30
C ASN A 250 -25.69 17.62 -3.96
N GLN A 251 -26.30 17.16 -2.85
CA GLN A 251 -27.73 17.37 -2.53
C GLN A 251 -28.08 18.79 -2.03
N SER A 252 -27.47 19.84 -2.60
CA SER A 252 -27.84 21.24 -2.32
C SER A 252 -29.13 21.69 -3.00
N HIS A 253 -29.64 20.92 -3.98
CA HIS A 253 -30.84 21.26 -4.76
C HIS A 253 -31.72 20.01 -5.00
N PRO A 254 -33.06 20.13 -5.03
CA PRO A 254 -33.97 19.01 -5.30
C PRO A 254 -33.67 18.20 -6.57
N ALA A 255 -33.04 18.81 -7.57
CA ALA A 255 -32.66 18.15 -8.82
C ALA A 255 -31.54 17.10 -8.69
N ALA A 256 -30.94 16.90 -7.51
CA ALA A 256 -29.82 15.96 -7.30
C ALA A 256 -30.13 14.50 -7.67
N PHE A 257 -31.40 14.07 -7.65
CA PHE A 257 -31.86 12.74 -8.08
C PHE A 257 -32.64 12.75 -9.41
N ASN A 258 -32.52 13.82 -10.20
CA ASN A 258 -33.05 13.90 -11.56
C ASN A 258 -32.15 13.10 -12.53
N THR A 259 -32.74 12.52 -13.57
CA THR A 259 -32.03 11.78 -14.63
C THR A 259 -31.79 12.60 -15.91
N ASP A 260 -32.27 13.85 -15.97
CA ASP A 260 -31.81 14.82 -16.98
C ASP A 260 -30.46 15.42 -16.56
N VAL A 261 -29.42 14.58 -16.59
CA VAL A 261 -28.03 14.91 -16.30
C VAL A 261 -27.14 14.30 -17.38
N GLN A 262 -26.09 14.99 -17.79
CA GLN A 262 -25.11 14.43 -18.72
C GLN A 262 -24.03 13.66 -17.94
N ILE A 263 -23.55 12.55 -18.49
CA ILE A 263 -22.39 11.84 -17.96
C ILE A 263 -21.27 11.90 -19.00
N LEU A 264 -20.06 12.22 -18.56
CA LEU A 264 -18.86 12.32 -19.39
C LEU A 264 -17.75 11.46 -18.75
N ILE A 265 -17.32 10.41 -19.44
CA ILE A 265 -16.17 9.60 -19.04
C ILE A 265 -14.89 10.29 -19.50
N TRP A 266 -13.92 10.39 -18.59
CA TRP A 266 -12.67 11.13 -18.75
C TRP A 266 -11.60 10.32 -19.51
N GLU A 267 -12.00 9.72 -20.64
CA GLU A 267 -11.17 8.90 -21.53
C GLU A 267 -11.52 9.14 -23.00
N THR A 268 -10.58 8.91 -23.92
CA THR A 268 -10.87 8.85 -25.39
C THR A 268 -11.07 7.42 -25.90
N TYR A 269 -11.30 6.47 -25.00
CA TYR A 269 -11.79 5.15 -25.36
C TYR A 269 -13.32 5.16 -25.41
N PRO A 270 -13.96 4.65 -26.47
CA PRO A 270 -15.39 4.40 -26.48
C PRO A 270 -15.80 3.56 -25.28
N TYR A 271 -16.83 3.98 -24.55
CA TYR A 271 -17.30 3.27 -23.37
C TYR A 271 -18.06 2.01 -23.78
N ASP A 272 -17.39 0.86 -23.68
CA ASP A 272 -18.03 -0.45 -23.72
C ASP A 272 -17.86 -1.19 -22.38
N SER A 273 -18.95 -1.80 -21.95
CA SER A 273 -19.08 -2.51 -20.68
C SER A 273 -20.32 -3.41 -20.70
N PRO A 274 -20.24 -4.65 -20.21
CA PRO A 274 -21.42 -5.47 -19.91
C PRO A 274 -22.40 -4.79 -18.93
N PHE A 275 -21.91 -3.86 -18.11
CA PHE A 275 -22.67 -3.21 -17.03
C PHE A 275 -23.24 -1.84 -17.42
N ARG A 276 -23.10 -1.43 -18.69
CA ARG A 276 -23.48 -0.11 -19.22
C ARG A 276 -24.91 0.32 -18.89
N ASP A 277 -25.84 -0.64 -18.82
CA ASP A 277 -27.24 -0.38 -18.49
C ASP A 277 -27.43 0.21 -17.08
N THR A 278 -26.45 0.04 -16.18
CA THR A 278 -26.45 0.67 -14.84
C THR A 278 -26.50 2.20 -14.92
N PHE A 279 -25.92 2.82 -15.96
CA PHE A 279 -26.01 4.27 -16.15
C PHE A 279 -27.44 4.77 -16.36
N LYS A 280 -28.37 3.92 -16.84
CA LYS A 280 -29.81 4.26 -16.98
C LYS A 280 -30.47 4.55 -15.63
N ALA A 281 -29.86 4.13 -14.51
CA ALA A 281 -30.33 4.51 -13.18
C ALA A 281 -30.00 5.96 -12.80
N PHE A 282 -28.97 6.53 -13.41
CA PHE A 282 -28.43 7.86 -13.13
C PHE A 282 -28.81 8.90 -14.20
N SER A 283 -28.88 8.50 -15.47
CA SER A 283 -29.20 9.39 -16.59
C SER A 283 -30.14 8.76 -17.61
N GLN A 284 -30.96 9.59 -18.27
CA GLN A 284 -31.71 9.24 -19.49
C GLN A 284 -30.94 9.55 -20.77
N ARG A 285 -29.76 10.18 -20.68
CA ARG A 285 -28.90 10.56 -21.80
C ARG A 285 -27.84 9.50 -22.07
N GLU A 286 -27.35 9.48 -23.30
CA GLU A 286 -26.20 8.64 -23.66
C GLU A 286 -24.92 9.16 -22.97
N VAL A 287 -24.03 8.24 -22.63
CA VAL A 287 -22.79 8.55 -21.91
C VAL A 287 -21.75 9.04 -22.90
N TRP A 288 -21.23 10.25 -22.68
CA TRP A 288 -20.16 10.82 -23.49
C TRP A 288 -18.79 10.34 -23.01
N THR A 289 -17.81 10.46 -23.91
CA THR A 289 -16.37 10.29 -23.71
C THR A 289 -15.68 11.61 -24.05
N LEU A 290 -14.36 11.72 -23.82
CA LEU A 290 -13.60 12.90 -24.25
C LEU A 290 -13.64 13.09 -25.77
N SER A 291 -13.78 12.02 -26.56
CA SER A 291 -13.84 12.11 -28.03
C SER A 291 -15.16 12.66 -28.58
N ASP A 292 -16.23 12.70 -27.80
CA ASP A 292 -17.45 13.43 -28.18
C ASP A 292 -17.24 14.96 -28.12
N LEU A 293 -16.24 15.40 -27.36
CA LEU A 293 -15.94 16.79 -27.04
C LEU A 293 -14.57 17.28 -27.57
N GLU A 294 -13.78 16.41 -28.19
CA GLU A 294 -12.46 16.74 -28.72
C GLU A 294 -12.52 17.87 -29.78
N GLY A 295 -11.47 18.69 -29.83
CA GLY A 295 -11.39 19.81 -30.78
C GLY A 295 -12.16 21.07 -30.38
N LYS A 296 -12.74 21.14 -29.17
CA LYS A 296 -13.68 22.21 -28.75
C LYS A 296 -13.33 22.82 -27.38
N ARG A 297 -13.63 24.09 -27.18
CA ARG A 297 -13.73 24.73 -25.85
C ARG A 297 -15.15 24.56 -25.31
N VAL A 298 -15.31 23.79 -24.24
CA VAL A 298 -16.62 23.39 -23.71
C VAL A 298 -16.90 24.11 -22.39
N CYS A 299 -17.98 24.88 -22.36
CA CYS A 299 -18.43 25.66 -21.22
C CYS A 299 -19.60 24.97 -20.50
N PHE A 300 -19.34 24.40 -19.32
CA PHE A 300 -20.35 23.74 -18.50
C PHE A 300 -20.99 24.73 -17.52
N ARG A 301 -22.32 24.89 -17.59
CA ARG A 301 -23.05 25.71 -16.60
C ARG A 301 -22.98 25.12 -15.19
N ASN A 302 -23.10 23.80 -15.08
CA ASN A 302 -22.98 23.05 -13.83
C ASN A 302 -22.19 21.77 -14.10
N VAL A 303 -21.12 21.55 -13.32
CA VAL A 303 -20.26 20.37 -13.42
C VAL A 303 -20.10 19.73 -12.04
N VAL A 304 -20.09 18.41 -11.98
CA VAL A 304 -19.80 17.63 -10.78
C VAL A 304 -18.64 16.69 -11.09
N LEU A 305 -17.64 16.73 -10.24
CA LEU A 305 -16.50 15.83 -10.19
C LEU A 305 -16.76 14.89 -9.00
N PRO A 306 -17.35 13.70 -9.20
CA PRO A 306 -17.76 12.81 -8.13
C PRO A 306 -16.55 12.16 -7.44
N LEU A 307 -16.84 11.54 -6.30
CA LEU A 307 -15.93 10.68 -5.56
C LEU A 307 -15.32 9.60 -6.47
N LEU A 308 -14.03 9.30 -6.25
CA LEU A 308 -13.21 8.50 -7.17
C LEU A 308 -13.01 7.05 -6.69
N PRO A 309 -12.85 6.06 -7.59
CA PRO A 309 -12.94 4.64 -7.24
C PRO A 309 -11.74 4.07 -6.47
N ARG A 310 -10.62 4.79 -6.35
CA ARG A 310 -9.40 4.31 -5.65
C ARG A 310 -8.88 5.26 -4.58
N MET A 311 -9.74 6.17 -4.09
CA MET A 311 -9.40 7.11 -3.00
C MET A 311 -8.73 6.42 -1.81
N ILE A 312 -7.70 7.05 -1.24
CA ILE A 312 -7.14 6.65 0.06
C ILE A 312 -8.22 6.88 1.12
N PHE A 313 -8.56 5.83 1.89
CA PHE A 313 -9.74 5.76 2.77
C PHE A 313 -11.06 6.03 2.02
N GLY A 314 -11.16 5.55 0.78
CA GLY A 314 -12.40 5.55 0.01
C GLY A 314 -13.40 4.49 0.47
N LEU A 315 -14.66 4.66 0.05
CA LEU A 315 -15.71 3.68 0.26
C LEU A 315 -15.77 2.69 -0.93
N PHE A 316 -16.28 1.48 -0.68
CA PHE A 316 -16.27 0.32 -1.60
C PHE A 316 -14.89 -0.33 -1.82
N TYR A 317 -13.84 0.41 -2.18
CA TYR A 317 -12.49 -0.12 -2.40
C TYR A 317 -11.50 0.40 -1.35
N ASN A 318 -10.65 -0.48 -0.79
CA ASN A 318 -9.70 -0.17 0.30
C ASN A 318 -10.34 0.49 1.55
N THR A 319 -11.63 0.27 1.79
CA THR A 319 -12.34 0.86 2.93
C THR A 319 -11.84 0.26 4.25
N PRO A 320 -11.39 1.08 5.23
CA PRO A 320 -11.17 0.60 6.59
C PRO A 320 -12.53 0.33 7.22
N ILE A 321 -12.85 -0.94 7.49
CA ILE A 321 -14.14 -1.34 8.08
C ILE A 321 -13.88 -2.03 9.40
N ILE A 322 -14.17 -1.34 10.51
CA ILE A 322 -14.04 -1.91 11.86
C ILE A 322 -14.70 -3.29 11.98
N GLN A 323 -14.03 -4.22 12.66
CA GLN A 323 -14.44 -5.62 12.73
C GLN A 323 -15.77 -5.82 13.49
N GLY A 324 -16.45 -6.93 13.24
CA GLY A 324 -17.69 -7.34 13.93
C GLY A 324 -18.97 -6.63 13.49
N CYS A 325 -18.88 -5.49 12.80
CA CYS A 325 -20.03 -4.72 12.32
C CYS A 325 -20.48 -5.06 10.88
N SER A 326 -21.76 -4.86 10.59
CA SER A 326 -22.40 -5.04 9.27
C SER A 326 -23.62 -4.12 9.09
N ASN A 327 -24.30 -4.25 7.96
CA ASN A 327 -25.59 -3.64 7.62
C ASN A 327 -25.53 -2.12 7.40
N SER A 328 -24.67 -1.67 6.48
CA SER A 328 -24.66 -0.27 6.03
C SER A 328 -25.96 0.10 5.33
N GLY A 329 -26.62 1.15 5.83
CA GLY A 329 -27.77 1.76 5.19
C GLY A 329 -27.45 2.27 3.79
N LEU A 330 -26.30 2.93 3.61
CA LEU A 330 -25.88 3.47 2.31
C LEU A 330 -25.73 2.38 1.22
N PHE A 331 -25.15 1.21 1.55
CA PHE A 331 -25.02 0.10 0.59
C PHE A 331 -26.36 -0.56 0.27
N ARG A 332 -27.26 -0.67 1.25
CA ARG A 332 -28.63 -1.14 1.00
C ARG A 332 -29.43 -0.15 0.16
N ALA A 333 -29.33 1.15 0.43
CA ALA A 333 -29.98 2.20 -0.35
C ALA A 333 -29.50 2.21 -1.81
N PHE A 334 -28.19 2.04 -2.04
CA PHE A 334 -27.64 1.86 -3.40
C PHE A 334 -28.28 0.67 -4.13
N SER A 335 -28.36 -0.49 -3.46
CA SER A 335 -28.98 -1.70 -4.02
C SER A 335 -30.44 -1.48 -4.43
N GLU A 336 -31.25 -0.96 -3.50
CA GLU A 336 -32.68 -0.67 -3.73
C GLU A 336 -32.88 0.39 -4.82
N PHE A 337 -32.01 1.41 -4.88
CA PHE A 337 -32.04 2.46 -5.92
C PHE A 337 -31.81 1.88 -7.31
N ILE A 338 -30.75 1.09 -7.51
CA ILE A 338 -30.43 0.48 -8.82
C ILE A 338 -31.56 -0.50 -9.24
N LEU A 339 -31.99 -1.39 -8.34
CA LEU A 339 -33.04 -2.37 -8.65
C LEU A 339 -34.40 -1.74 -8.98
N HIS A 340 -34.71 -0.58 -8.39
CA HIS A 340 -35.92 0.20 -8.69
C HIS A 340 -35.79 0.95 -10.02
N ARG A 341 -34.71 1.70 -10.21
CA ARG A 341 -34.50 2.53 -11.41
C ARG A 341 -34.39 1.70 -12.69
N LEU A 342 -33.78 0.52 -12.61
CA LEU A 342 -33.67 -0.44 -13.73
C LEU A 342 -34.90 -1.36 -13.85
N GLN A 343 -35.95 -1.16 -13.04
CA GLN A 343 -37.21 -1.93 -13.08
C GLN A 343 -37.03 -3.46 -12.99
N ILE A 344 -36.03 -3.92 -12.25
CA ILE A 344 -35.68 -5.34 -12.15
C ILE A 344 -36.81 -6.13 -11.48
N PRO A 345 -37.38 -7.18 -12.10
CA PRO A 345 -38.57 -7.85 -11.58
C PRO A 345 -38.31 -8.54 -10.23
N PHE A 346 -39.20 -8.32 -9.27
CA PHE A 346 -39.22 -9.04 -7.99
C PHE A 346 -40.26 -10.16 -8.02
N LYS A 347 -39.89 -11.32 -7.48
CA LYS A 347 -40.76 -12.46 -7.25
C LYS A 347 -40.74 -12.76 -5.74
N PRO A 348 -41.91 -12.87 -5.08
CA PRO A 348 -41.96 -13.23 -3.67
C PRO A 348 -41.26 -14.58 -3.43
N PRO A 349 -40.67 -14.79 -2.24
CA PRO A 349 -40.06 -16.08 -1.88
C PRO A 349 -41.11 -17.20 -1.86
N GLN A 350 -40.64 -18.44 -1.95
CA GLN A 350 -41.47 -19.64 -2.12
C GLN A 350 -41.13 -20.68 -1.04
N ARG A 351 -41.94 -21.77 -0.97
CA ARG A 351 -41.70 -22.87 -0.02
C ARG A 351 -40.31 -23.50 -0.21
N ARG A 352 -39.92 -23.66 -1.48
CA ARG A 352 -38.60 -24.10 -1.92
C ARG A 352 -37.65 -22.89 -1.97
N LEU A 353 -36.46 -23.02 -1.39
CA LEU A 353 -35.44 -21.96 -1.41
C LEU A 353 -34.76 -21.89 -2.79
N ARG A 354 -34.62 -20.68 -3.34
CA ARG A 354 -34.03 -20.47 -4.68
C ARG A 354 -32.51 -20.42 -4.56
N ILE A 355 -31.82 -21.49 -4.94
CA ILE A 355 -30.36 -21.60 -4.85
C ILE A 355 -29.76 -21.37 -6.23
N THR A 356 -28.95 -20.33 -6.38
CA THR A 356 -28.27 -19.98 -7.65
C THR A 356 -26.80 -20.35 -7.56
N TYR A 357 -26.35 -21.26 -8.42
CA TYR A 357 -24.95 -21.64 -8.54
C TYR A 357 -24.31 -20.93 -9.74
N LEU A 358 -23.27 -20.13 -9.48
CA LEU A 358 -22.54 -19.38 -10.50
C LEU A 358 -21.44 -20.24 -11.15
N SER A 359 -21.80 -20.89 -12.26
CA SER A 359 -20.90 -21.68 -13.09
C SER A 359 -19.98 -20.79 -13.94
N ARG A 360 -18.68 -21.10 -13.91
CA ARG A 360 -17.59 -20.22 -14.36
C ARG A 360 -16.76 -20.87 -15.47
N ARG A 361 -16.50 -20.14 -16.56
CA ARG A 361 -15.86 -20.71 -17.77
C ARG A 361 -14.45 -20.15 -18.07
N THR A 362 -13.84 -19.44 -17.12
CA THR A 362 -12.46 -18.93 -17.25
C THR A 362 -11.42 -20.03 -17.10
N LYS A 363 -10.19 -19.83 -17.61
CA LYS A 363 -9.07 -20.80 -17.55
C LYS A 363 -8.73 -21.34 -16.14
N TYR A 364 -8.97 -20.53 -15.10
CA TYR A 364 -8.65 -20.82 -13.70
C TYR A 364 -9.87 -20.59 -12.80
N ARG A 365 -9.83 -21.13 -11.57
CA ARG A 365 -10.91 -21.15 -10.58
C ARG A 365 -12.20 -21.80 -11.08
N GLN A 366 -12.09 -22.78 -11.98
CA GLN A 366 -13.16 -23.70 -12.30
C GLN A 366 -13.38 -24.69 -11.14
N VAL A 367 -14.59 -25.23 -11.04
CA VAL A 367 -14.95 -26.27 -10.08
C VAL A 367 -14.96 -27.62 -10.80
N LEU A 368 -14.00 -28.49 -10.50
CA LEU A 368 -13.77 -29.75 -11.20
C LEU A 368 -14.93 -30.74 -11.01
N ASN A 369 -15.62 -30.68 -9.88
CA ASN A 369 -16.77 -31.52 -9.55
C ASN A 369 -18.10 -30.75 -9.51
N GLU A 370 -18.24 -29.68 -10.31
CA GLU A 370 -19.45 -28.84 -10.35
C GLU A 370 -20.75 -29.66 -10.53
N LEU A 371 -20.73 -30.69 -11.40
CA LEU A 371 -21.89 -31.54 -11.66
C LEU A 371 -22.21 -32.48 -10.49
N GLU A 372 -21.20 -32.94 -9.75
CA GLU A 372 -21.35 -33.84 -8.59
C GLU A 372 -22.08 -33.09 -7.46
N LEU A 373 -21.55 -31.91 -7.10
CA LEU A 373 -22.11 -31.00 -6.08
C LEU A 373 -23.56 -30.59 -6.41
N LEU A 374 -23.86 -30.29 -7.67
CA LEU A 374 -25.22 -29.95 -8.10
C LEU A 374 -26.15 -31.18 -8.05
N SER A 375 -25.70 -32.34 -8.53
CA SER A 375 -26.53 -33.55 -8.58
C SER A 375 -26.93 -34.08 -7.20
N GLU A 376 -26.10 -33.86 -6.18
CA GLU A 376 -26.46 -34.18 -4.80
C GLU A 376 -27.36 -33.11 -4.17
N LEU A 377 -27.10 -31.82 -4.44
CA LEU A 377 -27.92 -30.72 -3.94
C LEU A 377 -29.36 -30.72 -4.50
N GLU A 378 -29.53 -31.15 -5.75
CA GLU A 378 -30.82 -31.30 -6.43
C GLU A 378 -31.70 -32.44 -5.86
N LYS A 379 -31.14 -33.36 -5.05
CA LYS A 379 -31.92 -34.40 -4.37
C LYS A 379 -32.83 -33.86 -3.26
N ASN A 380 -32.57 -32.65 -2.76
CA ASN A 380 -33.40 -32.06 -1.72
C ASN A 380 -34.58 -31.29 -2.36
N GLU A 381 -35.79 -31.85 -2.24
CA GLU A 381 -37.03 -31.27 -2.78
C GLU A 381 -37.31 -29.85 -2.25
N ASP A 382 -36.80 -29.47 -1.08
CA ASP A 382 -36.95 -28.14 -0.49
C ASP A 382 -36.07 -27.07 -1.14
N TYR A 383 -35.19 -27.43 -2.08
CA TYR A 383 -34.36 -26.49 -2.84
C TYR A 383 -34.83 -26.43 -4.30
N LEU A 384 -34.84 -25.22 -4.86
CA LEU A 384 -34.95 -24.96 -6.30
C LEU A 384 -33.58 -24.48 -6.79
N VAL A 385 -32.75 -25.44 -7.21
CA VAL A 385 -31.40 -25.19 -7.68
C VAL A 385 -31.44 -24.68 -9.14
N GLN A 386 -30.63 -23.67 -9.44
CA GLN A 386 -30.38 -23.23 -10.82
C GLN A 386 -28.88 -22.98 -11.05
N ARG A 387 -28.32 -23.66 -12.05
CA ARG A 387 -26.94 -23.46 -12.52
C ARG A 387 -26.92 -22.38 -13.60
N VAL A 388 -26.26 -21.25 -13.32
CA VAL A 388 -26.26 -20.07 -14.20
C VAL A 388 -24.84 -19.65 -14.53
N SER A 389 -24.61 -19.11 -15.73
CA SER A 389 -23.32 -18.58 -16.17
C SER A 389 -23.52 -17.19 -16.76
N TYR A 390 -23.26 -16.16 -15.95
CA TYR A 390 -23.60 -14.75 -16.24
C TYR A 390 -22.89 -14.16 -17.46
N GLU A 391 -21.79 -14.76 -17.91
CA GLU A 391 -21.05 -14.41 -19.14
C GLU A 391 -21.91 -14.36 -20.43
N ARG A 392 -23.13 -14.93 -20.40
CA ARG A 392 -24.03 -15.09 -21.56
C ARG A 392 -25.37 -14.37 -21.42
N LEU A 393 -25.58 -13.58 -20.37
CA LEU A 393 -26.86 -12.93 -20.06
C LEU A 393 -26.74 -11.40 -20.08
N SER A 394 -27.82 -10.69 -20.39
CA SER A 394 -27.83 -9.22 -20.21
C SER A 394 -27.66 -8.89 -18.73
N PHE A 395 -27.08 -7.74 -18.40
CA PHE A 395 -26.91 -7.38 -16.99
C PHE A 395 -28.24 -7.27 -16.24
N THR A 396 -29.31 -6.82 -16.91
CA THR A 396 -30.67 -6.85 -16.39
C THR A 396 -31.18 -8.25 -16.06
N ASP A 397 -30.82 -9.28 -16.83
CA ASP A 397 -31.16 -10.68 -16.53
C ASP A 397 -30.34 -11.22 -15.35
N GLN A 398 -29.04 -10.88 -15.29
CA GLN A 398 -28.16 -11.23 -14.16
C GLN A 398 -28.71 -10.64 -12.85
N LEU A 399 -29.18 -9.39 -12.86
CA LEU A 399 -29.87 -8.75 -11.75
C LEU A 399 -31.24 -9.40 -11.45
N ALA A 400 -32.03 -9.77 -12.47
CA ALA A 400 -33.32 -10.44 -12.28
C ALA A 400 -33.19 -11.83 -11.65
N ILE A 401 -32.12 -12.56 -11.95
CA ILE A 401 -31.78 -13.83 -11.30
C ILE A 401 -31.32 -13.57 -9.86
N THR A 402 -30.39 -12.63 -9.68
CA THR A 402 -29.81 -12.29 -8.37
C THR A 402 -30.86 -11.78 -7.37
N ARG A 403 -31.73 -10.84 -7.77
CA ARG A 403 -32.82 -10.29 -6.94
C ARG A 403 -33.80 -11.36 -6.45
N ASN A 404 -33.84 -12.50 -7.13
CA ASN A 404 -34.73 -13.63 -6.86
C ASN A 404 -33.96 -14.89 -6.44
N THR A 405 -32.78 -14.72 -5.84
CA THR A 405 -31.94 -15.78 -5.25
C THR A 405 -31.98 -15.68 -3.73
N ASP A 406 -32.15 -16.81 -3.04
CA ASP A 406 -32.15 -16.88 -1.57
C ASP A 406 -30.80 -17.40 -1.02
N ILE A 407 -30.11 -18.28 -1.77
CA ILE A 407 -28.70 -18.65 -1.53
C ILE A 407 -27.93 -18.53 -2.84
N LEU A 408 -26.89 -17.70 -2.87
CA LEU A 408 -25.99 -17.54 -4.01
C LEU A 408 -24.68 -18.28 -3.73
N ILE A 409 -24.27 -19.18 -4.62
CA ILE A 409 -23.09 -20.04 -4.46
C ILE A 409 -22.12 -19.74 -5.61
N GLY A 410 -20.81 -19.57 -5.34
CA GLY A 410 -19.83 -19.43 -6.41
C GLY A 410 -18.37 -19.29 -5.97
N MET A 411 -17.46 -19.43 -6.94
CA MET A 411 -16.00 -19.27 -6.75
C MET A 411 -15.57 -17.81 -6.75
N HIS A 412 -14.56 -17.47 -5.93
CA HIS A 412 -14.00 -16.13 -5.78
C HIS A 412 -13.73 -15.40 -7.10
N GLY A 413 -14.41 -14.27 -7.32
CA GLY A 413 -14.26 -13.43 -8.49
C GLY A 413 -15.48 -12.52 -8.72
N ALA A 414 -15.37 -11.63 -9.71
CA ALA A 414 -16.29 -10.52 -9.94
C ALA A 414 -17.78 -10.89 -10.05
N GLY A 415 -18.11 -12.13 -10.40
CA GLY A 415 -19.48 -12.63 -10.38
C GLY A 415 -20.13 -12.53 -8.99
N LEU A 416 -19.36 -12.68 -7.90
CA LEU A 416 -19.86 -12.56 -6.52
C LEU A 416 -20.22 -11.12 -6.13
N THR A 417 -19.80 -10.09 -6.89
CA THR A 417 -20.24 -8.69 -6.67
C THR A 417 -21.76 -8.54 -6.80
N HIS A 418 -22.44 -9.48 -7.45
CA HIS A 418 -23.90 -9.61 -7.44
C HIS A 418 -24.49 -9.72 -6.03
N LEU A 419 -23.72 -10.09 -4.99
CA LEU A 419 -24.19 -10.10 -3.61
C LEU A 419 -24.81 -8.77 -3.15
N LEU A 420 -24.43 -7.65 -3.79
CA LEU A 420 -25.03 -6.33 -3.58
C LEU A 420 -26.54 -6.31 -3.85
N PHE A 421 -27.02 -7.14 -4.78
CA PHE A 421 -28.40 -7.13 -5.29
C PHE A 421 -29.26 -8.31 -4.80
N LEU A 422 -28.74 -9.09 -3.86
CA LEU A 422 -29.49 -10.13 -3.17
C LEU A 422 -30.58 -9.54 -2.23
N PRO A 423 -31.64 -10.30 -1.92
CA PRO A 423 -32.56 -10.02 -0.82
C PRO A 423 -31.85 -9.88 0.54
N ASN A 424 -32.46 -9.14 1.47
CA ASN A 424 -31.89 -8.90 2.81
C ASN A 424 -31.73 -10.18 3.66
N TRP A 425 -32.50 -11.23 3.38
CA TRP A 425 -32.41 -12.52 4.07
C TRP A 425 -31.37 -13.48 3.50
N ALA A 426 -30.76 -13.15 2.36
CA ALA A 426 -30.00 -14.12 1.58
C ALA A 426 -28.60 -14.44 2.15
N CYS A 427 -28.10 -15.62 1.78
CA CYS A 427 -26.73 -16.05 2.04
C CYS A 427 -25.89 -16.05 0.75
N ILE A 428 -24.67 -15.52 0.80
CA ILE A 428 -23.62 -15.70 -0.20
C ILE A 428 -22.60 -16.74 0.31
N PHE A 429 -22.49 -17.86 -0.38
CA PHE A 429 -21.50 -18.91 -0.13
C PHE A 429 -20.34 -18.77 -1.13
N GLU A 430 -19.22 -18.21 -0.66
CA GLU A 430 -17.97 -18.17 -1.43
C GLU A 430 -17.26 -19.53 -1.29
N LEU A 431 -17.32 -20.33 -2.36
CA LEU A 431 -16.79 -21.71 -2.40
C LEU A 431 -15.29 -21.78 -2.09
N TYR A 432 -14.50 -20.78 -2.48
CA TYR A 432 -13.15 -20.62 -1.95
C TYR A 432 -12.64 -19.21 -2.22
N ASN A 433 -12.32 -18.48 -1.16
CA ASN A 433 -11.83 -17.08 -1.22
C ASN A 433 -10.45 -16.89 -1.88
N CYS A 434 -9.77 -17.98 -2.26
CA CYS A 434 -8.48 -17.93 -2.96
C CYS A 434 -7.44 -17.06 -2.25
N GLU A 435 -7.30 -17.29 -0.94
CA GLU A 435 -6.38 -16.60 -0.02
C GLU A 435 -6.73 -15.13 0.28
N ASP A 436 -7.92 -14.67 -0.14
CA ASP A 436 -8.40 -13.29 0.00
C ASP A 436 -9.73 -13.24 0.79
N PRO A 437 -9.71 -13.59 2.10
CA PRO A 437 -10.90 -13.87 2.90
C PRO A 437 -11.75 -12.64 3.26
N ASN A 438 -11.27 -11.44 2.93
CA ASN A 438 -11.94 -10.18 3.28
C ASN A 438 -12.69 -9.58 2.08
N CYS A 439 -12.24 -9.78 0.84
CA CYS A 439 -12.76 -9.11 -0.35
C CYS A 439 -14.30 -9.18 -0.51
N TYR A 440 -14.90 -10.38 -0.55
CA TYR A 440 -16.37 -10.52 -0.64
C TYR A 440 -17.05 -10.59 0.72
N ARG A 441 -16.33 -10.99 1.78
CA ARG A 441 -16.83 -10.98 3.16
C ARG A 441 -17.17 -9.57 3.63
N ASP A 442 -16.31 -8.60 3.38
CA ASP A 442 -16.53 -7.21 3.78
C ASP A 442 -17.57 -6.53 2.89
N LEU A 443 -17.62 -6.85 1.58
CA LEU A 443 -18.71 -6.41 0.71
C LEU A 443 -20.08 -6.96 1.17
N ALA A 444 -20.14 -8.21 1.64
CA ALA A 444 -21.33 -8.81 2.22
C ALA A 444 -21.73 -8.16 3.56
N ARG A 445 -20.76 -7.88 4.44
CA ARG A 445 -20.97 -7.12 5.69
C ARG A 445 -21.50 -5.71 5.41
N LEU A 446 -20.94 -5.00 4.43
CA LEU A 446 -21.42 -3.69 3.98
C LEU A 446 -22.88 -3.77 3.53
N ARG A 447 -23.19 -4.68 2.59
CA ARG A 447 -24.57 -4.88 2.11
C ARG A 447 -25.54 -5.37 3.19
N GLY A 448 -25.05 -6.08 4.21
CA GLY A 448 -25.87 -6.69 5.26
C GLY A 448 -26.52 -8.01 4.84
N VAL A 449 -25.81 -8.85 4.07
CA VAL A 449 -26.22 -10.23 3.73
C VAL A 449 -25.31 -11.24 4.43
N ARG A 450 -25.81 -12.46 4.68
CA ARG A 450 -25.03 -13.53 5.33
C ARG A 450 -23.92 -13.98 4.41
N TYR A 451 -22.70 -14.14 4.92
CA TYR A 451 -21.56 -14.67 4.19
C TYR A 451 -21.09 -15.98 4.82
N ARG A 452 -20.93 -17.03 4.00
CA ARG A 452 -20.36 -18.32 4.39
C ARG A 452 -19.22 -18.70 3.44
N THR A 453 -18.24 -19.43 3.97
CA THR A 453 -17.15 -20.05 3.22
C THR A 453 -16.68 -21.26 4.04
N TRP A 454 -15.68 -22.00 3.56
CA TRP A 454 -15.21 -23.22 4.19
C TRP A 454 -14.43 -22.92 5.48
N GLU A 455 -14.76 -23.63 6.56
CA GLU A 455 -14.04 -23.55 7.83
C GLU A 455 -12.81 -24.47 7.82
N GLN A 456 -12.99 -25.70 7.32
CA GLN A 456 -11.95 -26.71 7.09
C GLN A 456 -11.31 -26.48 5.71
N ARG A 457 -9.99 -26.25 5.66
CA ARG A 457 -9.24 -25.98 4.41
C ARG A 457 -8.83 -27.25 3.69
N GLU A 458 -8.64 -28.32 4.45
CA GLU A 458 -8.30 -29.68 4.03
C GLU A 458 -9.36 -30.35 3.15
N LEU A 459 -10.59 -29.80 3.11
CA LEU A 459 -11.70 -30.24 2.26
C LEU A 459 -11.78 -29.46 0.92
N VAL A 460 -10.84 -28.55 0.68
CA VAL A 460 -10.69 -27.78 -0.57
C VAL A 460 -9.46 -28.27 -1.32
N PHE A 461 -9.65 -29.02 -2.40
CA PHE A 461 -8.59 -29.72 -3.12
C PHE A 461 -8.17 -28.95 -4.38
N PRO A 462 -7.00 -28.28 -4.41
CA PRO A 462 -6.48 -27.65 -5.63
C PRO A 462 -6.07 -28.68 -6.67
N GLN A 463 -6.20 -28.33 -7.96
CA GLN A 463 -5.76 -29.18 -9.08
C GLN A 463 -4.23 -29.23 -9.19
N ASP A 464 -3.58 -28.09 -8.94
CA ASP A 464 -2.14 -27.85 -8.99
C ASP A 464 -1.80 -26.66 -8.07
N GLU A 465 -0.52 -26.34 -7.89
CA GLU A 465 -0.06 -25.25 -7.00
C GLU A 465 -0.51 -23.84 -7.44
N GLY A 466 -1.09 -23.72 -8.64
CA GLY A 466 -1.48 -22.48 -9.27
C GLY A 466 -0.32 -21.85 -10.03
N HIS A 467 -0.60 -21.35 -11.23
CA HIS A 467 0.46 -20.88 -12.12
C HIS A 467 0.16 -19.45 -12.59
N HIS A 468 0.71 -18.47 -11.87
CA HIS A 468 0.60 -17.05 -12.24
C HIS A 468 1.28 -16.79 -13.59
N PRO A 469 0.72 -15.95 -14.49
CA PRO A 469 1.33 -15.65 -15.80
C PRO A 469 2.75 -15.06 -15.72
N GLU A 470 3.06 -14.39 -14.62
CA GLU A 470 4.37 -13.76 -14.34
C GLU A 470 5.26 -14.63 -13.43
N GLY A 471 4.85 -15.88 -13.17
CA GLY A 471 5.54 -16.85 -12.32
C GLY A 471 5.10 -16.84 -10.85
N GLY A 472 5.25 -17.99 -10.19
CA GLY A 472 4.89 -18.20 -8.78
C GLY A 472 3.56 -18.93 -8.57
N ALA A 473 3.50 -19.67 -7.45
CA ALA A 473 2.30 -20.34 -6.96
C ALA A 473 1.29 -19.33 -6.42
N HIS A 474 0.01 -19.45 -6.80
CA HIS A 474 -1.06 -18.58 -6.29
C HIS A 474 -2.45 -19.20 -6.50
N ALA A 475 -3.24 -19.29 -5.43
CA ALA A 475 -4.60 -19.85 -5.42
C ALA A 475 -5.56 -19.28 -6.49
N LYS A 476 -5.38 -18.03 -6.92
CA LYS A 476 -6.24 -17.42 -7.95
C LYS A 476 -6.01 -17.99 -9.37
N PHE A 477 -5.02 -18.88 -9.54
CA PHE A 477 -4.51 -19.42 -10.80
C PHE A 477 -4.39 -20.97 -10.84
N THR A 478 -5.17 -21.69 -10.04
CA THR A 478 -5.48 -23.13 -10.20
C THR A 478 -7.00 -23.36 -10.27
N ASN A 479 -7.45 -24.59 -10.45
CA ASN A 479 -8.85 -25.02 -10.33
C ASN A 479 -9.04 -25.86 -9.05
N TYR A 480 -10.29 -26.12 -8.65
CA TYR A 480 -10.59 -26.75 -7.36
C TYR A 480 -11.61 -27.88 -7.47
N ARG A 481 -11.39 -28.97 -6.76
CA ARG A 481 -12.41 -29.95 -6.36
C ARG A 481 -12.78 -29.67 -4.90
N PHE A 482 -14.04 -29.86 -4.54
CA PHE A 482 -14.52 -29.71 -3.16
C PHE A 482 -15.01 -31.04 -2.62
N ASP A 483 -14.97 -31.19 -1.30
CA ASP A 483 -15.75 -32.22 -0.64
C ASP A 483 -17.27 -32.04 -0.92
N VAL A 484 -18.03 -33.14 -0.82
CA VAL A 484 -19.46 -33.15 -1.15
C VAL A 484 -20.32 -33.10 0.12
N GLU A 485 -19.89 -33.74 1.20
CA GLU A 485 -20.67 -33.80 2.46
C GLU A 485 -20.65 -32.45 3.18
N GLU A 486 -19.46 -31.84 3.34
CA GLU A 486 -19.32 -30.49 3.93
C GLU A 486 -19.98 -29.40 3.04
N PHE A 487 -19.97 -29.56 1.71
CA PHE A 487 -20.69 -28.64 0.82
C PHE A 487 -22.20 -28.64 1.10
N LEU A 488 -22.80 -29.83 1.23
CA LEU A 488 -24.23 -29.98 1.54
C LEU A 488 -24.54 -29.50 2.96
N HIS A 489 -23.65 -29.75 3.92
CA HIS A 489 -23.75 -29.28 5.30
C HIS A 489 -23.80 -27.74 5.38
N LEU A 490 -22.81 -27.04 4.82
CA LEU A 490 -22.75 -25.57 4.79
C LEU A 490 -23.94 -24.92 4.06
N VAL A 491 -24.50 -25.59 3.04
CA VAL A 491 -25.74 -25.14 2.37
C VAL A 491 -26.98 -25.39 3.23
N SER A 492 -27.05 -26.49 3.99
CA SER A 492 -28.15 -26.80 4.92
C SER A 492 -28.20 -25.81 6.10
N GLU A 493 -27.04 -25.44 6.64
CA GLU A 493 -26.96 -24.36 7.63
C GLU A 493 -27.40 -23.01 7.04
N SER A 494 -26.92 -22.68 5.84
CA SER A 494 -27.32 -21.45 5.13
C SER A 494 -28.83 -21.40 4.87
N ALA A 495 -29.45 -22.52 4.51
CA ALA A 495 -30.89 -22.66 4.35
C ALA A 495 -31.65 -22.44 5.67
N SER A 496 -31.09 -22.91 6.79
CA SER A 496 -31.64 -22.72 8.13
C SER A 496 -31.55 -21.26 8.59
N GLU A 497 -30.43 -20.57 8.32
CA GLU A 497 -30.29 -19.12 8.56
C GLU A 497 -31.26 -18.29 7.69
N VAL A 498 -31.43 -18.64 6.41
CA VAL A 498 -32.38 -17.97 5.51
C VAL A 498 -33.83 -18.11 6.00
N ARG A 499 -34.27 -19.34 6.36
CA ARG A 499 -35.65 -19.58 6.84
C ARG A 499 -35.93 -18.93 8.21
N SER A 500 -34.92 -18.82 9.07
CA SER A 500 -35.04 -18.15 10.37
C SER A 500 -34.88 -16.63 10.33
N HIS A 501 -34.52 -16.05 9.18
CA HIS A 501 -34.37 -14.61 9.05
C HIS A 501 -35.71 -13.87 9.14
N LYS A 502 -35.79 -12.83 9.99
CA LYS A 502 -36.99 -12.02 10.27
C LYS A 502 -37.71 -11.44 9.03
N ASP A 503 -36.98 -11.21 7.94
CA ASP A 503 -37.53 -10.62 6.70
C ASP A 503 -37.97 -11.70 5.69
N PHE A 504 -37.74 -12.98 5.99
CA PHE A 504 -38.22 -14.12 5.20
C PHE A 504 -39.61 -14.56 5.72
N PRO A 505 -40.63 -14.76 4.86
CA PRO A 505 -41.96 -15.17 5.31
C PRO A 505 -41.97 -16.56 5.97
N GLN A 506 -42.39 -16.62 7.24
CA GLN A 506 -42.41 -17.87 8.01
C GLN A 506 -43.71 -18.67 7.87
N ASP A 507 -44.84 -18.00 7.57
CA ASP A 507 -46.12 -18.67 7.25
C ASP A 507 -46.26 -18.90 5.74
N MET A 508 -46.14 -20.17 5.34
CA MET A 508 -46.34 -20.65 3.96
C MET A 508 -47.28 -21.87 3.87
N SER A 509 -47.77 -22.39 5.00
CA SER A 509 -48.69 -23.54 5.08
C SER A 509 -50.15 -23.16 4.81
N ASP A 510 -50.66 -22.10 5.45
CA ASP A 510 -52.11 -21.85 5.57
C ASP A 510 -52.63 -20.69 4.70
N ARG A 511 -51.98 -20.40 3.56
CA ARG A 511 -52.45 -19.36 2.59
C ARG A 511 -52.46 -19.78 1.13
N LEU A 512 -52.71 -21.06 0.88
CA LEU A 512 -53.58 -21.40 -0.25
C LEU A 512 -55.02 -21.00 0.15
N GLU A 513 -55.74 -20.34 -0.75
CA GLU A 513 -57.15 -19.93 -0.58
C GLU A 513 -57.49 -18.98 0.59
N SER A 514 -56.96 -17.74 0.58
CA SER A 514 -57.82 -16.52 0.56
C SER A 514 -57.05 -15.19 0.67
N ARG A 515 -57.73 -14.10 0.26
CA ARG A 515 -57.36 -12.68 0.41
C ARG A 515 -56.08 -12.22 -0.28
N MET A 516 -56.21 -11.90 -1.57
CA MET A 516 -55.35 -10.90 -2.22
C MET A 516 -55.59 -9.51 -1.57
N PRO A 517 -54.54 -8.78 -1.14
CA PRO A 517 -54.58 -7.33 -1.05
C PRO A 517 -54.43 -6.76 -2.48
N GLN A 518 -55.40 -5.97 -2.95
CA GLN A 518 -55.31 -5.32 -4.26
C GLN A 518 -54.31 -4.16 -4.22
N HIS A 519 -53.06 -4.40 -4.65
CA HIS A 519 -52.23 -3.32 -5.18
C HIS A 519 -52.58 -3.09 -6.65
N ASN A 520 -53.49 -2.15 -6.89
CA ASN A 520 -53.83 -1.68 -8.23
C ASN A 520 -52.65 -0.88 -8.81
N GLU A 521 -51.84 -1.50 -9.65
CA GLU A 521 -50.97 -0.78 -10.60
C GLU A 521 -51.84 -0.10 -11.67
N LEU A 522 -52.34 1.09 -11.36
CA LEU A 522 -53.03 1.92 -12.33
C LEU A 522 -52.03 2.62 -13.26
N ILE A 523 -51.80 2.00 -14.41
CA ILE A 523 -51.14 2.62 -15.57
C ILE A 523 -51.94 3.87 -15.97
N MET A 524 -51.39 5.08 -15.78
CA MET A 524 -51.84 6.24 -16.55
C MET A 524 -50.83 7.38 -16.66
N SER A 525 -51.00 8.14 -17.74
CA SER A 525 -50.18 9.25 -18.25
C SER A 525 -50.07 10.48 -17.33
N TRP A 526 -48.96 11.21 -17.46
CA TRP A 526 -48.82 12.58 -16.98
C TRP A 526 -49.83 13.54 -17.64
N PRO A 527 -50.29 14.56 -16.91
CA PRO A 527 -50.31 15.92 -17.45
C PRO A 527 -49.77 16.97 -16.45
N SER A 528 -50.02 18.25 -16.73
CA SER A 528 -49.44 19.44 -16.07
C SER A 528 -50.44 20.22 -15.15
N PRO A 529 -50.18 20.44 -13.83
CA PRO A 529 -50.96 21.26 -12.86
C PRO A 529 -50.23 22.53 -12.28
N PRO A 530 -50.93 23.53 -11.70
CA PRO A 530 -50.50 24.96 -11.67
C PRO A 530 -49.76 25.52 -10.42
N SER A 531 -49.31 26.78 -10.52
CA SER A 531 -48.69 27.69 -9.51
C SER A 531 -49.03 29.18 -9.85
N PRO A 532 -48.59 30.28 -9.17
CA PRO A 532 -48.12 30.55 -7.78
C PRO A 532 -48.71 31.85 -7.10
N VAL A 533 -48.53 32.04 -5.76
CA VAL A 533 -48.59 33.35 -5.01
C VAL A 533 -47.69 33.22 -3.73
N VAL A 534 -47.45 34.27 -2.90
CA VAL A 534 -46.29 35.21 -2.83
C VAL A 534 -46.19 35.78 -1.37
N GLY A 535 -45.01 36.27 -0.93
CA GLY A 535 -44.71 36.84 0.42
C GLY A 535 -43.47 36.16 1.07
N SER A 536 -42.33 36.75 1.47
CA SER A 536 -41.94 38.06 2.10
C SER A 536 -42.04 38.02 3.66
N ASP A 537 -41.13 38.56 4.52
CA ASP A 537 -39.94 39.45 4.39
C ASP A 537 -38.89 39.30 5.54
N SER A 538 -37.69 39.93 5.41
CA SER A 538 -36.73 40.40 6.45
C SER A 538 -36.04 39.40 7.43
N ASN A 539 -34.70 39.35 7.64
CA ASN A 539 -33.67 40.31 8.14
C ASN A 539 -33.66 40.48 9.69
N PHE A 540 -32.54 40.59 10.43
CA PHE A 540 -31.07 40.66 10.17
C PHE A 540 -30.33 39.53 10.97
N PHE A 541 -29.13 39.58 11.62
CA PHE A 541 -28.04 40.56 11.88
C PHE A 541 -26.71 39.84 12.27
N TYR A 542 -25.71 40.55 12.85
CA TYR A 542 -24.36 40.08 13.25
C TYR A 542 -23.79 40.98 14.38
N ASP A 543 -22.98 40.47 15.34
CA ASP A 543 -22.02 41.28 16.13
C ASP A 543 -21.02 40.45 16.99
N ALA A 544 -20.09 41.11 17.73
CA ALA A 544 -18.63 40.82 17.63
C ALA A 544 -17.72 40.87 18.91
N CYS A 545 -16.51 40.25 18.77
CA CYS A 545 -15.18 40.59 19.37
C CYS A 545 -14.75 40.38 20.86
N ASN A 546 -13.43 40.11 21.02
CA ASN A 546 -12.50 40.27 22.19
C ASN A 546 -12.58 39.32 23.43
N THR A 547 -11.54 39.09 24.26
CA THR A 547 -10.16 39.69 24.42
C THR A 547 -9.08 38.66 24.90
N SER A 548 -7.83 39.11 25.20
CA SER A 548 -6.57 38.32 25.35
C SER A 548 -5.93 38.20 26.77
N ALA A 549 -4.94 37.30 26.94
CA ALA A 549 -3.90 37.33 28.01
C ALA A 549 -2.56 36.67 27.59
N LYS A 550 -1.45 36.90 28.32
CA LYS A 550 -0.06 36.41 28.03
C LYS A 550 0.71 35.97 29.29
N CYS A 551 1.80 35.19 29.13
CA CYS A 551 2.94 35.13 30.07
C CYS A 551 4.26 34.75 29.35
N TYR A 552 5.44 34.95 29.96
CA TYR A 552 6.78 34.82 29.33
C TYR A 552 7.90 34.46 30.34
N LEU A 553 9.12 34.18 29.82
CA LEU A 553 10.42 33.84 30.48
C LEU A 553 10.62 32.33 30.77
N SER A 554 11.82 31.74 30.60
CA SER A 554 13.06 32.18 29.92
C SER A 554 13.82 30.97 29.32
N ALA A 555 14.79 31.21 28.42
CA ALA A 555 15.45 30.17 27.61
C ALA A 555 16.85 29.76 28.17
N PRO A 556 17.41 28.58 27.81
CA PRO A 556 17.81 28.28 26.43
C PRO A 556 17.51 26.83 25.97
N LEU A 557 16.30 26.57 25.43
CA LEU A 557 15.98 25.28 24.78
C LEU A 557 14.93 25.40 23.64
N HIS A 558 15.01 26.49 22.87
CA HIS A 558 13.92 26.98 22.02
C HIS A 558 13.50 26.12 20.80
N ILE A 559 14.19 25.02 20.49
CA ILE A 559 13.94 24.23 19.27
C ILE A 559 12.75 23.25 19.41
N PHE A 560 12.45 22.76 20.63
CA PHE A 560 11.38 21.78 20.86
C PHE A 560 10.10 22.36 21.46
N GLN A 561 10.11 23.64 21.85
CA GLN A 561 9.03 24.23 22.65
C GLN A 561 7.73 24.48 21.86
N ASN A 562 7.79 24.57 20.53
CA ASN A 562 6.62 24.69 19.66
C ASN A 562 5.74 23.42 19.60
N TYR A 563 6.20 22.28 20.14
CA TYR A 563 5.49 20.99 20.05
C TYR A 563 4.81 20.54 21.36
N LEU A 564 5.00 21.25 22.47
CA LEU A 564 4.50 20.87 23.80
C LEU A 564 3.78 22.02 24.54
N GLY A 565 3.43 23.10 23.82
CA GLY A 565 3.18 24.43 24.40
C GLY A 565 1.83 25.09 24.11
N GLN A 566 0.79 24.36 23.70
CA GLN A 566 -0.57 24.91 23.57
C GLN A 566 -1.62 24.03 24.26
N GLY A 567 -1.65 24.12 25.59
CA GLY A 567 -2.72 23.59 26.43
C GLY A 567 -3.05 24.55 27.56
N THR A 568 -4.03 25.43 27.36
CA THR A 568 -4.65 26.25 28.42
C THR A 568 -6.16 26.29 28.23
N CYS A 569 -6.89 26.12 29.34
CA CYS A 569 -8.29 25.70 29.29
C CYS A 569 -9.29 26.84 29.03
N LYS A 570 -10.39 26.50 28.35
CA LYS A 570 -11.73 26.94 28.73
C LYS A 570 -12.63 25.71 28.89
N SER A 571 -13.63 25.79 29.76
CA SER A 571 -14.33 24.63 30.32
C SER A 571 -15.78 24.51 29.86
N LEU A 572 -16.17 23.27 29.55
CA LEU A 572 -17.53 22.67 29.60
C LEU A 572 -18.72 23.53 29.11
N GLY A 573 -19.41 23.21 28.00
CA GLY A 573 -19.12 22.21 26.96
C GLY A 573 -20.36 21.46 26.46
N THR A 574 -20.25 20.86 25.27
CA THR A 574 -21.07 19.74 24.79
C THR A 574 -20.43 19.14 23.52
N MET A 575 -20.56 17.82 23.35
CA MET A 575 -20.36 17.09 22.08
C MET A 575 -18.99 17.11 21.37
N GLU A 576 -17.90 17.56 22.00
CA GLU A 576 -16.53 17.49 21.43
C GLU A 576 -15.66 16.35 22.02
N GLN A 577 -16.27 15.41 22.75
CA GLN A 577 -15.57 14.40 23.56
C GLN A 577 -15.75 12.95 23.06
N TYR A 578 -16.02 12.76 21.77
CA TYR A 578 -16.30 11.45 21.13
C TYR A 578 -15.39 11.08 19.94
N LEU A 579 -14.38 11.89 19.62
CA LEU A 579 -13.42 11.62 18.52
C LEU A 579 -12.13 10.89 18.96
N ASP A 580 -11.92 10.70 20.26
CA ASP A 580 -10.75 10.00 20.82
C ASP A 580 -10.93 8.47 20.70
N MET A 581 -11.02 7.95 19.46
CA MET A 581 -11.27 6.54 19.16
C MET A 581 -10.53 5.95 17.95
N ASP A 582 -10.65 6.55 16.76
CA ASP A 582 -10.05 5.99 15.52
C ASP A 582 -8.51 6.13 15.45
N GLN A 583 -7.87 6.65 16.50
CA GLN A 583 -6.42 6.68 16.64
C GLN A 583 -5.92 5.42 17.36
N GLU A 584 -6.05 4.27 16.70
CA GLU A 584 -5.05 3.21 16.88
C GLU A 584 -3.71 3.84 16.45
N VAL A 585 -2.91 4.22 17.45
CA VAL A 585 -1.56 4.76 17.25
C VAL A 585 -0.83 3.86 16.27
N LEU A 586 -0.04 4.44 15.36
CA LEU A 586 0.86 3.71 14.48
C LEU A 586 1.98 3.06 15.31
N VAL A 587 1.62 2.06 16.13
CA VAL A 587 2.53 1.18 16.85
C VAL A 587 3.18 0.34 15.76
N THR A 588 4.21 0.92 15.16
CA THR A 588 5.00 0.34 14.07
C THR A 588 5.38 -1.07 14.48
N ASN A 589 4.69 -2.05 13.89
CA ASN A 589 4.72 -3.41 14.42
C ASN A 589 6.17 -3.90 14.40
N LYS A 590 6.75 -4.05 15.60
CA LYS A 590 8.17 -4.41 15.80
C LYS A 590 8.50 -5.79 15.21
N LYS A 591 7.46 -6.55 14.82
CA LYS A 591 7.51 -7.90 14.23
C LYS A 591 8.37 -8.85 15.06
N SER A 592 8.45 -8.65 16.38
CA SER A 592 9.57 -9.09 17.22
C SER A 592 10.01 -10.54 16.96
N TRP A 593 9.07 -11.48 16.87
CA TRP A 593 9.36 -12.88 16.56
C TRP A 593 9.85 -13.12 15.11
N ASN A 594 9.23 -12.49 14.11
CA ASN A 594 9.69 -12.56 12.72
C ASN A 594 11.05 -11.89 12.56
N SER A 595 11.27 -10.73 13.17
CA SER A 595 12.57 -10.05 13.23
C SER A 595 13.66 -10.93 13.86
N ILE A 596 13.34 -11.74 14.87
CA ILE A 596 14.25 -12.75 15.44
C ILE A 596 14.51 -13.90 14.45
N LYS A 597 13.47 -14.42 13.78
CA LYS A 597 13.63 -15.47 12.75
C LYS A 597 14.49 -14.99 11.58
N GLU A 598 14.17 -13.84 11.01
CA GLU A 598 14.93 -13.17 9.94
C GLU A 598 16.38 -12.91 10.36
N SER A 599 16.61 -12.51 11.62
CA SER A 599 17.95 -12.34 12.18
C SER A 599 18.79 -13.62 12.13
N VAL A 600 18.19 -14.77 12.43
CA VAL A 600 18.82 -16.10 12.41
C VAL A 600 18.97 -16.63 10.99
N ASP A 601 17.92 -16.53 10.16
CA ASP A 601 17.93 -16.93 8.75
C ASP A 601 19.03 -16.17 7.98
N SER A 602 19.23 -14.87 8.25
CA SER A 602 20.30 -14.04 7.66
C SER A 602 21.71 -14.45 8.10
N LEU A 603 21.90 -14.85 9.36
CA LEU A 603 23.16 -15.45 9.82
C LEU A 603 23.44 -16.76 9.08
N ILE A 604 22.45 -17.66 9.03
CA ILE A 604 22.60 -18.99 8.41
C ILE A 604 22.84 -18.85 6.90
N THR A 605 22.18 -17.90 6.23
CA THR A 605 22.37 -17.60 4.80
C THR A 605 23.78 -17.04 4.51
N SER A 606 24.45 -16.47 5.51
CA SER A 606 25.86 -16.06 5.40
C SER A 606 26.87 -17.23 5.53
N LEU A 607 26.44 -18.41 6.02
CA LEU A 607 27.33 -19.55 6.26
C LEU A 607 27.84 -20.25 4.99
N PRO A 608 27.06 -20.50 3.91
CA PRO A 608 27.57 -21.09 2.68
C PRO A 608 28.80 -20.39 2.09
N VAL A 609 28.86 -19.06 2.17
CA VAL A 609 30.02 -18.26 1.71
C VAL A 609 31.27 -18.62 2.52
N LEU A 610 31.13 -18.64 3.85
CA LEU A 610 32.23 -18.91 4.78
C LEU A 610 32.68 -20.37 4.72
N LEU A 611 31.75 -21.32 4.66
CA LEU A 611 32.02 -22.75 4.48
C LEU A 611 32.68 -23.01 3.13
N GLY A 612 32.28 -22.29 2.08
CA GLY A 612 32.96 -22.26 0.77
C GLY A 612 34.42 -21.81 0.89
N PHE A 613 34.73 -20.77 1.65
CA PHE A 613 36.12 -20.35 1.90
C PHE A 613 36.94 -21.43 2.65
N VAL A 614 36.33 -22.16 3.58
CA VAL A 614 36.98 -23.25 4.34
C VAL A 614 37.25 -24.46 3.41
N LEU A 615 36.25 -24.89 2.63
CA LEU A 615 36.40 -25.96 1.63
C LEU A 615 37.42 -25.60 0.54
N SER A 616 37.37 -24.37 0.04
CA SER A 616 38.37 -23.79 -0.87
C SER A 616 39.78 -23.90 -0.29
N ARG A 617 39.99 -23.51 0.98
CA ARG A 617 41.30 -23.57 1.63
C ARG A 617 41.79 -24.99 1.93
N MET A 618 40.90 -25.98 1.95
CA MET A 618 41.27 -27.41 2.04
C MET A 618 41.63 -27.98 0.66
N LEU A 619 40.74 -27.83 -0.32
CA LEU A 619 40.83 -28.52 -1.61
C LEU A 619 41.84 -27.85 -2.56
N CYS A 620 41.86 -26.51 -2.61
CA CYS A 620 42.62 -25.76 -3.62
C CYS A 620 44.03 -25.33 -3.18
N ALA A 621 44.43 -25.58 -1.93
CA ALA A 621 45.68 -25.06 -1.37
C ALA A 621 46.95 -25.65 -2.00
N HIS A 622 46.87 -26.83 -2.63
CA HIS A 622 47.97 -27.44 -3.38
C HIS A 622 48.24 -26.79 -4.75
N LEU A 623 47.36 -25.90 -5.21
CA LEU A 623 47.48 -25.23 -6.50
C LEU A 623 48.16 -23.85 -6.37
N PRO A 624 49.01 -23.43 -7.34
CA PRO A 624 49.71 -22.15 -7.27
C PRO A 624 48.77 -20.96 -7.10
N ARG A 625 49.10 -20.08 -6.14
CA ARG A 625 48.23 -18.97 -5.67
C ARG A 625 47.67 -18.05 -6.77
N LEU A 626 48.40 -17.80 -7.86
CA LEU A 626 47.95 -16.93 -8.97
C LEU A 626 47.50 -17.72 -10.23
N SER A 627 47.21 -19.01 -10.07
CA SER A 627 46.70 -19.87 -11.16
C SER A 627 45.22 -19.61 -11.45
N MET A 628 44.87 -19.50 -12.73
CA MET A 628 43.46 -19.42 -13.16
C MET A 628 42.69 -20.70 -12.80
N ARG A 629 43.34 -21.88 -12.83
CA ARG A 629 42.71 -23.15 -12.41
C ARG A 629 42.30 -23.11 -10.94
N ARG A 630 43.12 -22.51 -10.08
CA ARG A 630 42.81 -22.30 -8.66
C ARG A 630 41.64 -21.33 -8.50
N PHE A 631 41.71 -20.14 -9.10
CA PHE A 631 40.62 -19.15 -9.04
C PHE A 631 39.26 -19.73 -9.49
N LEU A 632 39.22 -20.47 -10.60
CA LEU A 632 37.98 -21.09 -11.09
C LEU A 632 37.44 -22.16 -10.13
N LEU A 633 38.28 -23.05 -9.60
CA LEU A 633 37.84 -24.05 -8.60
C LEU A 633 37.35 -23.39 -7.30
N GLU A 634 37.99 -22.31 -6.86
CA GLU A 634 37.54 -21.54 -5.70
C GLU A 634 36.21 -20.80 -5.98
N TYR A 635 35.99 -20.28 -7.19
CA TYR A 635 34.68 -19.76 -7.63
C TYR A 635 33.60 -20.85 -7.61
N MET A 636 33.87 -22.04 -8.14
CA MET A 636 32.94 -23.18 -8.13
C MET A 636 32.55 -23.60 -6.70
N LEU A 637 33.48 -23.50 -5.74
CA LEU A 637 33.26 -23.88 -4.33
C LEU A 637 32.62 -22.78 -3.47
N VAL A 638 32.61 -21.52 -3.93
CA VAL A 638 32.14 -20.37 -3.16
C VAL A 638 30.92 -19.70 -3.81
N ALA A 639 31.07 -19.21 -5.04
CA ALA A 639 30.06 -18.39 -5.69
C ALA A 639 28.83 -19.20 -6.06
N ILE A 640 29.02 -20.42 -6.59
CA ILE A 640 27.91 -21.27 -7.04
C ILE A 640 27.02 -21.74 -5.88
N PRO A 641 27.53 -22.33 -4.77
CA PRO A 641 26.69 -22.67 -3.64
C PRO A 641 26.00 -21.44 -3.04
N THR A 642 26.71 -20.32 -2.88
CA THR A 642 26.13 -19.07 -2.38
C THR A 642 24.92 -18.64 -3.21
N LEU A 643 25.07 -18.55 -4.52
CA LEU A 643 24.01 -18.15 -5.44
C LEU A 643 22.84 -19.12 -5.43
N ILE A 644 23.11 -20.44 -5.48
CA ILE A 644 22.06 -21.47 -5.46
C ILE A 644 21.26 -21.43 -4.16
N PHE A 645 21.90 -21.20 -3.00
CA PHE A 645 21.21 -21.06 -1.71
C PHE A 645 20.53 -19.70 -1.49
N PHE A 646 20.99 -18.63 -2.14
CA PHE A 646 20.31 -17.33 -2.11
C PHE A 646 19.04 -17.31 -2.98
N MET A 647 19.01 -18.12 -4.06
CA MET A 647 17.90 -18.20 -5.01
C MET A 647 17.03 -19.43 -4.74
N VAL A 648 17.44 -20.61 -5.23
CA VAL A 648 16.55 -21.76 -5.45
C VAL A 648 16.52 -22.72 -4.26
N CYS A 649 17.67 -23.13 -3.72
CA CYS A 649 17.74 -24.15 -2.67
C CYS A 649 17.61 -23.57 -1.25
N ASN A 650 16.93 -22.43 -1.10
CA ASN A 650 16.96 -21.62 0.11
C ASN A 650 16.37 -22.34 1.36
N ASP A 651 15.49 -23.33 1.18
CA ASP A 651 14.97 -24.17 2.28
C ASP A 651 15.94 -25.28 2.72
N PHE A 652 16.79 -25.77 1.83
CA PHE A 652 17.84 -26.76 2.15
C PHE A 652 19.07 -26.15 2.83
N LEU A 653 19.11 -24.82 2.95
CA LEU A 653 20.20 -24.03 3.52
C LEU A 653 20.63 -24.50 4.92
N HIS A 654 19.67 -24.78 5.81
CA HIS A 654 19.96 -25.25 7.18
C HIS A 654 20.64 -26.62 7.16
N LEU A 655 20.09 -27.55 6.37
CA LEU A 655 20.61 -28.92 6.22
C LEU A 655 22.02 -28.92 5.63
N TYR A 656 22.25 -28.15 4.56
CA TYR A 656 23.57 -27.98 3.95
C TYR A 656 24.59 -27.40 4.96
N SER A 657 24.23 -26.32 5.64
CA SER A 657 25.12 -25.65 6.60
C SER A 657 25.51 -26.57 7.76
N ILE A 658 24.56 -27.37 8.27
CA ILE A 658 24.81 -28.37 9.31
C ILE A 658 25.68 -29.51 8.75
N ALA A 659 25.30 -30.12 7.62
CA ALA A 659 26.01 -31.27 7.05
C ALA A 659 27.46 -30.96 6.71
N VAL A 660 27.72 -29.81 6.07
CA VAL A 660 29.08 -29.35 5.75
C VAL A 660 29.85 -29.00 7.02
N THR A 661 29.24 -28.36 8.02
CA THR A 661 29.92 -28.06 9.29
C THR A 661 30.27 -29.32 10.07
N VAL A 662 29.38 -30.31 10.13
CA VAL A 662 29.63 -31.61 10.77
C VAL A 662 30.70 -32.40 10.02
N GLY A 663 30.66 -32.43 8.69
CA GLY A 663 31.69 -33.06 7.85
C GLY A 663 33.07 -32.42 8.02
N LEU A 664 33.13 -31.08 8.05
CA LEU A 664 34.35 -30.32 8.34
C LEU A 664 34.89 -30.60 9.74
N ILE A 665 34.04 -30.59 10.78
CA ILE A 665 34.43 -30.90 12.16
C ILE A 665 34.90 -32.35 12.27
N TRP A 666 34.27 -33.30 11.57
CA TRP A 666 34.68 -34.71 11.55
C TRP A 666 36.03 -34.91 10.84
N TYR A 667 36.23 -34.29 9.68
CA TYR A 667 37.52 -34.33 8.95
C TYR A 667 38.64 -33.66 9.73
N LEU A 668 38.35 -32.52 10.37
CA LEU A 668 39.28 -31.76 11.20
C LEU A 668 39.31 -32.23 12.67
N ARG A 669 38.70 -33.39 13.02
CA ARG A 669 38.89 -34.00 14.34
C ARG A 669 40.39 -34.26 14.53
N PRO A 670 40.96 -33.90 15.69
CA PRO A 670 42.39 -34.04 15.90
C PRO A 670 42.79 -35.53 15.96
N ARG A 671 43.29 -36.06 14.83
CA ARG A 671 44.31 -37.12 14.85
C ARG A 671 45.42 -36.63 15.78
N GLN A 672 45.83 -37.45 16.76
CA GLN A 672 46.56 -37.01 17.96
C GLN A 672 47.94 -36.39 17.66
N ALA A 673 47.96 -35.10 17.29
CA ALA A 673 49.15 -34.36 16.97
C ALA A 673 49.72 -33.68 18.22
N LEU A 674 50.77 -34.26 18.79
CA LEU A 674 51.42 -33.83 20.04
C LEU A 674 51.91 -32.36 20.01
N GLY A 675 52.07 -31.77 18.81
CA GLY A 675 52.66 -30.44 18.59
C GLY A 675 51.77 -29.21 18.86
N LEU A 676 50.45 -29.34 19.02
CA LEU A 676 49.54 -28.17 19.15
C LEU A 676 49.93 -27.19 20.27
N LYS A 677 50.44 -27.73 21.39
CA LYS A 677 50.81 -26.95 22.60
C LYS A 677 52.00 -26.01 22.36
N ASN A 678 52.87 -26.33 21.40
CA ASN A 678 54.13 -25.63 21.15
C ASN A 678 54.08 -24.72 19.90
N ALA A 679 52.95 -24.69 19.19
CA ALA A 679 52.75 -23.77 18.07
C ALA A 679 52.53 -22.34 18.57
N LYS A 680 53.18 -21.38 17.89
CA LYS A 680 52.86 -19.95 17.98
C LYS A 680 51.81 -19.61 16.92
N TYR A 681 50.74 -18.95 17.32
CA TYR A 681 49.64 -18.56 16.46
C TYR A 681 49.76 -17.06 16.17
N GLU A 682 49.82 -16.67 14.90
CA GLU A 682 49.96 -15.27 14.48
C GLU A 682 48.60 -14.67 14.13
N VAL A 683 48.24 -13.58 14.83
CA VAL A 683 47.04 -12.77 14.56
C VAL A 683 47.45 -11.47 13.85
N GLY A 684 48.55 -10.88 14.32
CA GLY A 684 49.15 -9.68 13.74
C GLY A 684 48.25 -8.44 13.72
N LYS A 685 48.72 -7.41 13.01
CA LYS A 685 48.06 -6.11 12.87
C LYS A 685 47.02 -6.06 11.74
N ARG A 686 46.82 -7.18 11.04
CA ARG A 686 45.81 -7.35 9.97
C ARG A 686 45.25 -8.79 9.99
N PRO A 687 44.35 -9.11 10.95
CA PRO A 687 43.82 -10.47 11.10
C PRO A 687 43.16 -11.01 9.83
N LEU A 688 43.38 -12.29 9.54
CA LEU A 688 42.79 -12.99 8.39
C LEU A 688 41.25 -12.97 8.49
N VAL A 689 40.72 -13.10 9.71
CA VAL A 689 39.27 -13.11 9.99
C VAL A 689 38.54 -11.82 9.57
N PHE A 690 39.20 -10.65 9.64
CA PHE A 690 38.60 -9.39 9.16
C PHE A 690 38.58 -9.30 7.63
N THR A 691 39.48 -10.02 6.97
CA THR A 691 39.54 -10.12 5.50
C THR A 691 38.54 -11.15 4.98
N LEU A 692 38.29 -12.23 5.74
CA LEU A 692 37.20 -13.18 5.50
C LEU A 692 35.82 -12.53 5.66
N LEU A 693 35.53 -11.82 6.77
CA LEU A 693 34.25 -11.11 6.96
C LEU A 693 33.98 -10.10 5.82
N ARG A 694 35.00 -9.37 5.37
CA ARG A 694 34.88 -8.44 4.24
C ARG A 694 34.64 -9.15 2.90
N ALA A 695 35.17 -10.37 2.72
CA ALA A 695 34.85 -11.20 1.56
C ALA A 695 33.42 -11.77 1.63
N VAL A 696 32.91 -12.14 2.81
CA VAL A 696 31.49 -12.52 2.98
C VAL A 696 30.59 -11.34 2.58
N CYS A 697 30.86 -10.14 3.12
CA CYS A 697 30.13 -8.92 2.78
C CYS A 697 30.14 -8.65 1.27
N ASN A 698 31.31 -8.58 0.64
CA ASN A 698 31.42 -8.30 -0.80
C ASN A 698 30.75 -9.38 -1.67
N CYS A 699 30.92 -10.67 -1.34
CA CYS A 699 30.37 -11.76 -2.14
C CYS A 699 28.83 -11.83 -2.03
N GLY A 700 28.28 -11.77 -0.82
CA GLY A 700 26.83 -11.78 -0.59
C GLY A 700 26.15 -10.54 -1.18
N THR A 701 26.76 -9.37 -1.01
CA THR A 701 26.28 -8.11 -1.62
C THR A 701 26.29 -8.18 -3.15
N GLY A 702 27.34 -8.74 -3.75
CA GLY A 702 27.45 -8.88 -5.21
C GLY A 702 26.30 -9.71 -5.80
N VAL A 703 25.94 -10.83 -5.15
CA VAL A 703 24.76 -11.63 -5.53
C VAL A 703 23.47 -10.83 -5.30
N ALA A 704 23.25 -10.33 -4.08
CA ALA A 704 21.98 -9.76 -3.66
C ALA A 704 21.56 -8.50 -4.44
N ILE A 705 22.51 -7.66 -4.89
CA ILE A 705 22.21 -6.42 -5.62
C ILE A 705 21.53 -6.69 -6.97
N LEU A 706 21.90 -7.75 -7.69
CA LEU A 706 21.24 -8.14 -8.94
C LEU A 706 20.12 -9.18 -8.71
N ALA A 707 20.24 -10.03 -7.68
CA ALA A 707 19.26 -11.07 -7.40
C ALA A 707 17.86 -10.51 -7.13
N VAL A 708 17.77 -9.38 -6.41
CA VAL A 708 16.51 -8.76 -5.98
C VAL A 708 15.56 -8.40 -7.13
N ASP A 709 16.11 -8.13 -8.32
CA ASP A 709 15.35 -7.74 -9.51
C ASP A 709 14.73 -8.96 -10.23
N PHE A 710 15.15 -10.19 -9.90
CA PHE A 710 14.58 -11.41 -10.49
C PHE A 710 13.42 -11.98 -9.63
N PRO A 711 12.36 -12.54 -10.25
CA PRO A 711 11.27 -13.22 -9.53
C PRO A 711 11.75 -14.37 -8.63
N ALA A 712 12.83 -15.04 -9.04
CA ALA A 712 13.42 -16.19 -8.34
C ALA A 712 14.18 -15.84 -7.03
N PHE A 713 14.28 -14.58 -6.62
CA PHE A 713 14.88 -14.20 -5.33
C PHE A 713 13.82 -14.08 -4.22
N PRO A 714 13.91 -14.89 -3.14
CA PRO A 714 12.87 -14.98 -2.11
C PRO A 714 12.51 -13.64 -1.46
N PHE A 715 11.21 -13.34 -1.36
CA PHE A 715 10.71 -12.13 -0.71
C PHE A 715 11.22 -11.95 0.73
N ARG A 716 11.39 -13.05 1.49
CA ARG A 716 11.96 -13.05 2.86
C ARG A 716 13.40 -12.52 2.97
N PHE A 717 14.13 -12.39 1.87
CA PHE A 717 15.49 -11.87 1.85
C PHE A 717 15.58 -10.40 1.41
N ARG A 718 14.47 -9.80 0.96
CA ARG A 718 14.41 -8.39 0.48
C ARG A 718 14.34 -7.41 1.66
N LYS A 719 14.88 -6.19 1.47
CA LYS A 719 15.04 -5.14 2.50
C LYS A 719 13.75 -4.82 3.24
N SER A 720 13.85 -4.54 4.53
CA SER A 720 12.75 -4.07 5.37
C SER A 720 12.50 -2.57 5.17
N ARG A 721 11.23 -2.19 5.01
CA ARG A 721 10.79 -0.78 4.94
C ARG A 721 10.58 -0.12 6.32
N THR A 722 10.32 -0.90 7.37
CA THR A 722 10.19 -0.40 8.74
C THR A 722 10.99 -1.28 9.72
N PHE A 723 10.33 -2.20 10.41
CA PHE A 723 10.94 -3.22 11.26
C PHE A 723 11.09 -4.55 10.52
N GLY A 724 12.21 -5.22 10.80
CA GLY A 724 12.67 -6.48 10.19
C GLY A 724 14.20 -6.59 10.16
N ALA A 725 14.70 -7.79 9.84
CA ALA A 725 16.12 -8.15 9.91
C ALA A 725 16.53 -9.06 8.73
N SER A 726 16.09 -8.71 7.51
CA SER A 726 16.30 -9.52 6.30
C SER A 726 17.77 -9.62 5.88
N LEU A 727 18.05 -10.57 4.97
CA LEU A 727 19.37 -10.78 4.39
C LEU A 727 19.95 -9.50 3.76
N MET A 728 19.15 -8.73 3.03
CA MET A 728 19.61 -7.48 2.42
C MET A 728 19.77 -6.34 3.44
N ASP A 729 19.07 -6.37 4.58
CA ASP A 729 19.24 -5.36 5.63
C ASP A 729 20.61 -5.46 6.32
N LEU A 730 21.22 -6.64 6.33
CA LEU A 730 22.55 -6.90 6.89
C LEU A 730 23.68 -6.16 6.15
N GLY A 731 23.50 -5.87 4.86
CA GLY A 731 24.57 -5.42 3.95
C GLY A 731 25.23 -4.10 4.35
N ILE A 732 24.44 -3.04 4.56
CA ILE A 732 24.99 -1.72 4.94
C ILE A 732 25.68 -1.75 6.31
N GLY A 733 25.11 -2.48 7.27
CA GLY A 733 25.70 -2.74 8.57
C GLY A 733 27.07 -3.45 8.47
N PHE A 734 27.20 -4.46 7.60
CA PHE A 734 28.48 -5.13 7.34
C PHE A 734 29.53 -4.21 6.70
N PHE A 735 29.15 -3.26 5.84
CA PHE A 735 30.09 -2.25 5.34
C PHE A 735 30.56 -1.32 6.46
N VAL A 736 29.67 -0.88 7.35
CA VAL A 736 30.03 -0.07 8.53
C VAL A 736 30.97 -0.84 9.47
N VAL A 737 30.67 -2.10 9.79
CA VAL A 737 31.52 -2.96 10.65
C VAL A 737 32.88 -3.20 10.00
N THR A 738 32.93 -3.65 8.75
CA THR A 738 34.20 -3.96 8.07
C THR A 738 35.06 -2.72 7.84
N MET A 739 34.46 -1.55 7.66
CA MET A 739 35.13 -0.25 7.67
C MET A 739 35.70 0.11 9.05
N GLY A 740 34.93 -0.10 10.13
CA GLY A 740 35.39 0.11 11.50
C GLY A 740 36.55 -0.82 11.89
N LEU A 741 36.45 -2.11 11.54
CA LEU A 741 37.46 -3.12 11.86
C LEU A 741 38.85 -2.83 11.29
N VAL A 742 38.93 -2.15 10.13
CA VAL A 742 40.21 -1.74 9.50
C VAL A 742 40.64 -0.31 9.87
N SER A 743 39.82 0.42 10.62
CA SER A 743 40.05 1.84 10.89
C SER A 743 40.93 2.05 12.12
N HIS A 744 42.05 2.74 11.93
CA HIS A 744 42.79 3.31 13.06
C HIS A 744 41.94 4.41 13.72
N ARG A 745 41.76 4.30 15.04
CA ARG A 745 41.21 5.35 15.89
C ARG A 745 42.10 6.60 15.79
N ALA A 746 41.51 7.78 15.54
CA ALA A 746 42.24 9.02 15.69
C ALA A 746 42.45 9.33 17.18
N ARG A 747 43.61 9.86 17.53
CA ARG A 747 43.90 10.39 18.88
C ARG A 747 44.19 11.89 18.85
N ASN A 748 44.83 12.36 17.78
CA ASN A 748 45.25 13.75 17.64
C ASN A 748 44.69 14.33 16.33
N PHE A 749 44.51 15.66 16.27
CA PHE A 749 44.11 16.35 15.03
C PHE A 749 45.03 16.06 13.83
N GLY A 750 46.29 15.68 14.06
CA GLY A 750 47.21 15.23 13.00
C GLY A 750 46.75 13.98 12.25
N ASP A 751 45.97 13.10 12.87
CA ASP A 751 45.43 11.89 12.23
C ASP A 751 44.38 12.24 11.16
N LEU A 752 43.65 13.36 11.35
CA LEU A 752 42.62 13.83 10.42
C LEU A 752 43.18 14.18 9.04
N LYS A 753 44.50 14.45 8.90
CA LYS A 753 45.15 14.68 7.60
C LYS A 753 44.99 13.53 6.60
N LYS A 754 44.65 12.32 7.08
CA LYS A 754 44.37 11.14 6.23
C LYS A 754 42.88 10.95 5.93
N LEU A 755 41.98 11.62 6.65
CA LEU A 755 40.53 11.44 6.55
C LEU A 755 39.92 11.83 5.18
N PRO A 756 40.32 12.95 4.53
CA PRO A 756 39.77 13.32 3.22
C PRO A 756 39.98 12.25 2.15
N ARG A 757 41.10 11.51 2.19
CA ARG A 757 41.40 10.44 1.22
C ARG A 757 40.42 9.26 1.28
N ALA A 758 39.71 9.09 2.40
CA ALA A 758 38.68 8.07 2.56
C ALA A 758 37.26 8.63 2.39
N VAL A 759 37.01 9.85 2.90
CA VAL A 759 35.67 10.45 2.91
C VAL A 759 35.31 11.09 1.58
N VAL A 760 36.20 11.88 0.97
CA VAL A 760 35.87 12.65 -0.25
C VAL A 760 35.49 11.75 -1.43
N PRO A 761 36.18 10.63 -1.74
CA PRO A 761 35.75 9.74 -2.81
C PRO A 761 34.36 9.14 -2.59
N LEU A 762 33.98 8.82 -1.35
CA LEU A 762 32.65 8.30 -1.02
C LEU A 762 31.57 9.38 -1.20
N LEU A 763 31.81 10.60 -0.73
CA LEU A 763 30.85 11.71 -0.90
C LEU A 763 30.70 12.11 -2.38
N LEU A 764 31.78 12.08 -3.17
CA LEU A 764 31.72 12.33 -4.62
C LEU A 764 30.97 11.20 -5.37
N LEU A 765 31.18 9.93 -5.01
CA LEU A 765 30.40 8.82 -5.56
C LEU A 765 28.91 8.91 -5.17
N GLY A 766 28.62 9.33 -3.94
CA GLY A 766 27.26 9.60 -3.47
C GLY A 766 26.58 10.70 -4.29
N LEU A 767 27.26 11.82 -4.49
CA LEU A 767 26.78 12.95 -5.29
C LEU A 767 26.58 12.57 -6.76
N ALA A 768 27.56 11.91 -7.37
CA ALA A 768 27.48 11.44 -8.76
C ALA A 768 26.30 10.47 -8.96
N ARG A 769 26.07 9.53 -8.03
CA ARG A 769 24.91 8.63 -8.05
C ARG A 769 23.59 9.42 -8.01
N THR A 770 23.45 10.38 -7.10
CA THR A 770 22.21 11.17 -6.98
C THR A 770 21.97 12.07 -8.20
N ILE A 771 23.03 12.66 -8.78
CA ILE A 771 22.92 13.43 -10.05
C ILE A 771 22.46 12.53 -11.19
N VAL A 772 23.12 11.38 -11.40
CA VAL A 772 22.79 10.46 -12.50
C VAL A 772 21.36 9.94 -12.37
N ILE A 773 20.95 9.47 -11.17
CA ILE A 773 19.58 8.97 -10.92
C ILE A 773 18.53 10.05 -11.18
N SER A 774 18.80 11.30 -10.77
CA SER A 774 17.93 12.45 -11.02
C SER A 774 17.82 12.79 -12.52
N GLN A 775 18.94 12.74 -13.26
CA GLN A 775 18.96 13.04 -14.70
C GLN A 775 18.24 11.99 -15.56
N ILE A 776 18.18 10.73 -15.12
CA ILE A 776 17.46 9.64 -15.81
C ILE A 776 16.03 9.44 -15.29
N ASN A 777 15.53 10.32 -14.41
CA ASN A 777 14.22 10.23 -13.76
C ASN A 777 13.91 8.86 -13.10
N TYR A 778 14.93 8.16 -12.59
CA TYR A 778 14.75 6.82 -12.01
C TYR A 778 14.23 6.90 -10.57
N VAL A 779 13.13 6.18 -10.28
CA VAL A 779 12.49 6.18 -8.97
C VAL A 779 13.32 5.40 -7.94
N GLN A 780 13.98 6.11 -7.01
CA GLN A 780 14.63 5.52 -5.84
C GLN A 780 13.60 5.30 -4.71
N ASP A 781 13.64 4.14 -4.03
CA ASP A 781 12.82 3.91 -2.84
C ASP A 781 13.29 4.82 -1.68
N VAL A 782 12.45 5.79 -1.32
CA VAL A 782 12.73 6.80 -0.27
C VAL A 782 12.87 6.18 1.13
N HIS A 783 12.32 4.99 1.37
CA HIS A 783 12.39 4.32 2.68
C HIS A 783 13.75 3.61 2.91
N GLU A 784 14.68 3.69 1.95
CA GLU A 784 16.07 3.26 2.18
C GLU A 784 16.89 4.30 2.95
N TYR A 785 16.98 5.53 2.42
CA TYR A 785 17.83 6.62 2.92
C TYR A 785 17.21 8.02 2.74
N GLY A 786 16.01 8.13 2.19
CA GLY A 786 15.41 9.38 1.74
C GLY A 786 15.63 9.69 0.25
N LEU A 787 15.23 10.90 -0.15
CA LEU A 787 15.11 11.34 -1.54
C LEU A 787 16.44 11.67 -2.24
N HIS A 788 17.47 12.09 -1.49
CA HIS A 788 18.75 12.54 -2.06
C HIS A 788 19.96 11.76 -1.54
N MET A 789 19.86 11.17 -0.36
CA MET A 789 20.91 10.35 0.22
C MET A 789 20.94 8.92 -0.35
N ASN A 790 22.07 8.25 -0.16
CA ASN A 790 22.31 6.87 -0.57
C ASN A 790 23.45 6.26 0.27
N ALA A 791 23.71 4.96 0.12
CA ALA A 791 24.70 4.22 0.91
C ALA A 791 26.11 4.85 0.93
N PHE A 792 26.57 5.50 -0.15
CA PHE A 792 27.89 6.15 -0.16
C PHE A 792 27.94 7.38 0.76
N PHE A 793 26.86 8.17 0.82
CA PHE A 793 26.74 9.26 1.79
C PHE A 793 26.74 8.74 3.23
N ILE A 794 25.98 7.67 3.53
CA ILE A 794 25.97 7.07 4.87
C ILE A 794 27.37 6.60 5.29
N LEU A 795 28.07 5.86 4.42
CA LEU A 795 29.44 5.40 4.72
C LEU A 795 30.43 6.56 4.86
N GLY A 796 30.37 7.57 3.99
CA GLY A 796 31.24 8.76 4.03
C GLY A 796 31.03 9.60 5.29
N LEU A 797 29.77 9.88 5.66
CA LEU A 797 29.41 10.64 6.86
C LEU A 797 29.69 9.85 8.14
N THR A 798 29.40 8.54 8.17
CA THR A 798 29.76 7.65 9.30
C THR A 798 31.27 7.65 9.53
N LYS A 799 32.05 7.59 8.44
CA LYS A 799 33.51 7.64 8.51
C LYS A 799 34.02 8.99 9.03
N LEU A 800 33.39 10.09 8.60
CA LEU A 800 33.68 11.45 9.05
C LEU A 800 33.38 11.63 10.55
N PHE A 801 32.11 11.52 10.95
CA PHE A 801 31.67 11.75 12.33
C PHE A 801 32.26 10.74 13.30
N GLY A 802 32.36 9.45 12.92
CA GLY A 802 32.98 8.44 13.76
C GLY A 802 34.47 8.66 14.00
N THR A 803 35.22 9.15 13.00
CA THR A 803 36.63 9.53 13.25
C THR A 803 36.74 10.80 14.09
N LEU A 804 35.85 11.80 13.91
CA LEU A 804 35.82 13.01 14.75
C LEU A 804 35.49 12.68 16.21
N PHE A 805 34.40 11.96 16.50
CA PHE A 805 34.04 11.57 17.86
C PHE A 805 35.08 10.64 18.51
N SER A 806 35.86 9.87 17.74
CA SER A 806 36.93 9.02 18.31
C SER A 806 38.05 9.80 19.04
N LEU A 807 38.13 11.12 18.81
CA LEU A 807 39.00 12.07 19.52
C LEU A 807 38.48 12.47 20.91
N LEU A 808 37.17 12.39 21.16
CA LEU A 808 36.54 12.82 22.43
C LEU A 808 36.85 11.89 23.61
N ALA A 809 37.23 10.65 23.32
CA ALA A 809 37.70 9.69 24.32
C ALA A 809 39.23 9.69 24.36
N SER A 810 39.82 9.51 25.55
CA SER A 810 41.27 9.40 25.74
C SER A 810 41.75 7.95 25.83
N SER A 811 41.01 7.10 26.55
CA SER A 811 41.28 5.66 26.71
C SER A 811 40.45 4.80 25.75
N ASP A 812 40.81 3.53 25.55
CA ASP A 812 40.02 2.58 24.76
C ASP A 812 38.76 2.09 25.52
N VAL A 813 38.75 2.13 26.86
CA VAL A 813 37.51 1.90 27.64
C VAL A 813 36.52 3.06 27.47
N GLN A 814 37.01 4.30 27.45
CA GLN A 814 36.19 5.47 27.14
C GLN A 814 35.64 5.44 25.70
N LEU A 815 36.32 4.78 24.75
CA LEU A 815 35.79 4.60 23.39
C LEU A 815 34.56 3.68 23.36
N LEU A 816 34.59 2.60 24.14
CA LEU A 816 33.43 1.72 24.34
C LEU A 816 32.28 2.48 25.05
N GLY A 817 32.59 3.21 26.12
CA GLY A 817 31.61 4.04 26.84
C GLY A 817 30.98 5.11 25.96
N LEU A 818 31.77 5.78 25.11
CA LEU A 818 31.27 6.75 24.13
C LEU A 818 30.38 6.10 23.06
N ALA A 819 30.78 4.94 22.53
CA ALA A 819 30.00 4.25 21.51
C ALA A 819 28.64 3.75 22.03
N LEU A 820 28.63 3.19 23.25
CA LEU A 820 27.40 2.79 23.94
C LEU A 820 26.56 4.01 24.36
N GLY A 821 27.20 5.10 24.80
CA GLY A 821 26.52 6.35 25.14
C GLY A 821 25.80 6.98 23.95
N ILE A 822 26.46 7.05 22.78
CA ILE A 822 25.85 7.49 21.52
C ILE A 822 24.67 6.58 21.15
N LEU A 823 24.83 5.26 21.27
CA LEU A 823 23.75 4.31 20.94
C LEU A 823 22.54 4.43 21.87
N SER A 824 22.75 4.55 23.18
CA SER A 824 21.66 4.69 24.16
C SER A 824 20.97 6.05 24.08
N ILE A 825 21.70 7.13 23.77
CA ILE A 825 21.11 8.45 23.51
C ILE A 825 20.32 8.44 22.19
N HIS A 826 20.84 7.78 21.15
CA HIS A 826 20.13 7.60 19.88
C HIS A 826 18.82 6.83 20.08
N GLU A 827 18.86 5.71 20.79
CA GLU A 827 17.67 4.92 21.10
C GLU A 827 16.67 5.73 21.95
N LEU A 828 17.13 6.49 22.96
CA LEU A 828 16.26 7.37 23.74
C LEU A 828 15.56 8.41 22.85
N VAL A 829 16.29 9.04 21.91
CA VAL A 829 15.70 10.01 20.97
C VAL A 829 14.72 9.33 20.00
N LEU A 830 15.00 8.09 19.56
CA LEU A 830 14.06 7.28 18.77
C LEU A 830 12.76 7.00 19.54
N GLN A 831 12.84 6.56 20.81
CA GLN A 831 11.68 6.28 21.67
C GLN A 831 10.95 7.56 22.13
N LEU A 832 11.57 8.73 22.02
CA LEU A 832 10.91 10.05 22.22
C LEU A 832 10.15 10.54 20.96
N GLY A 833 9.82 9.64 20.03
CA GLY A 833 8.98 9.90 18.85
C GLY A 833 9.73 10.13 17.53
N LEU A 834 11.08 10.18 17.53
CA LEU A 834 11.82 10.25 16.26
C LEU A 834 11.65 8.96 15.44
N CYS A 835 11.44 7.80 16.07
CA CYS A 835 11.16 6.56 15.34
C CYS A 835 9.88 6.69 14.51
N ASP A 836 8.78 7.11 15.11
CA ASP A 836 7.48 7.20 14.44
C ASP A 836 7.45 8.33 13.39
N TYR A 837 8.17 9.43 13.65
CA TYR A 837 8.41 10.47 12.64
C TYR A 837 9.11 9.92 11.38
N VAL A 838 10.15 9.08 11.55
CA VAL A 838 10.89 8.48 10.43
C VAL A 838 10.07 7.40 9.74
N MET A 839 9.37 6.55 10.50
CA MET A 839 8.59 5.40 10.00
C MET A 839 7.19 5.76 9.48
N SER A 840 6.73 7.00 9.63
CA SER A 840 5.46 7.47 9.08
C SER A 840 5.57 7.75 7.57
N ASP A 841 4.73 7.07 6.79
CA ASP A 841 4.55 7.33 5.35
C ASP A 841 3.57 8.50 5.08
N THR A 842 2.87 8.98 6.12
CA THR A 842 1.80 10.01 6.04
C THR A 842 2.27 11.44 6.31
N LEU A 843 3.49 11.65 6.82
CA LEU A 843 4.02 12.98 7.11
C LEU A 843 4.69 13.64 5.89
N PRO A 844 4.33 14.90 5.54
CA PRO A 844 4.80 15.53 4.31
C PRO A 844 6.29 15.87 4.34
N ARG A 845 6.99 15.60 3.23
CA ARG A 845 8.45 15.76 3.06
C ARG A 845 8.84 17.21 2.72
N ILE A 846 8.46 18.15 3.57
CA ILE A 846 8.74 19.59 3.43
C ILE A 846 10.22 19.89 3.72
N GLY A 847 11.01 20.16 2.68
CA GLY A 847 12.41 20.59 2.79
C GLY A 847 13.43 19.46 3.01
N PHE A 848 14.72 19.82 3.02
CA PHE A 848 15.83 18.86 2.92
C PHE A 848 15.88 17.84 4.07
N LEU A 849 15.61 18.25 5.32
CA LEU A 849 15.72 17.36 6.48
C LEU A 849 14.64 16.27 6.49
N SER A 850 13.38 16.62 6.23
CA SER A 850 12.26 15.67 6.20
C SER A 850 12.32 14.76 4.95
N SER A 851 12.77 15.31 3.82
CA SER A 851 13.04 14.55 2.59
C SER A 851 14.14 13.50 2.75
N ASN A 852 15.00 13.62 3.77
CA ASN A 852 16.10 12.69 4.05
C ASN A 852 16.08 12.18 5.51
N LYS A 853 14.89 12.12 6.13
CA LYS A 853 14.71 11.77 7.55
C LYS A 853 15.28 10.38 7.90
N GLU A 854 15.16 9.43 6.97
CA GLU A 854 15.70 8.07 7.07
C GLU A 854 17.24 8.10 7.12
N GLY A 855 17.86 8.68 6.08
CA GLY A 855 19.31 8.76 5.97
C GLY A 855 19.94 9.55 7.11
N LEU A 856 19.36 10.67 7.51
CA LEU A 856 19.87 11.52 8.59
C LEU A 856 19.71 10.87 9.97
N SER A 857 18.55 10.26 10.28
CA SER A 857 18.34 9.57 11.56
C SER A 857 19.20 8.32 11.72
N SER A 858 19.60 7.65 10.63
CA SER A 858 20.50 6.49 10.70
C SER A 858 21.92 6.80 11.22
N LEU A 859 22.40 8.05 11.10
CA LEU A 859 23.81 8.39 11.27
C LEU A 859 24.37 8.13 12.69
N PRO A 860 23.68 8.45 13.81
CA PRO A 860 24.23 8.19 15.15
C PRO A 860 24.40 6.69 15.44
N GLY A 861 23.44 5.86 15.03
CA GLY A 861 23.52 4.40 15.12
C GLY A 861 24.64 3.82 14.25
N CYS A 862 24.79 4.29 13.00
CA CYS A 862 25.94 3.97 12.14
C CYS A 862 27.28 4.29 12.82
N VAL A 863 27.39 5.48 13.43
CA VAL A 863 28.61 5.95 14.10
C VAL A 863 28.92 5.14 15.36
N ALA A 864 27.91 4.78 16.15
CA ALA A 864 28.07 3.87 17.29
C ALA A 864 28.60 2.49 16.85
N LEU A 865 27.99 1.88 15.83
CA LEU A 865 28.43 0.60 15.25
C LEU A 865 29.88 0.64 14.74
N TYR A 866 30.28 1.73 14.09
CA TYR A 866 31.65 1.97 13.64
C TYR A 866 32.64 2.09 14.81
N LEU A 867 32.29 2.82 15.88
CA LEU A 867 33.13 2.98 17.07
C LEU A 867 33.27 1.66 17.87
N LEU A 868 32.18 0.90 18.03
CA LEU A 868 32.19 -0.46 18.60
C LEU A 868 33.12 -1.38 17.80
N SER A 869 33.09 -1.28 16.47
CA SER A 869 33.94 -2.09 15.59
C SER A 869 35.44 -1.73 15.72
N ILE A 870 35.78 -0.45 15.91
CA ILE A 870 37.16 -0.04 16.23
C ILE A 870 37.61 -0.61 17.59
N TYR A 871 36.75 -0.55 18.61
CA TYR A 871 37.05 -1.11 19.93
C TYR A 871 37.29 -2.63 19.86
N PHE A 872 36.37 -3.37 19.21
CA PHE A 872 36.51 -4.81 19.00
C PHE A 872 37.77 -5.17 18.22
N SER A 873 38.09 -4.42 17.15
CA SER A 873 39.32 -4.61 16.37
C SER A 873 40.56 -4.51 17.24
N LYS A 874 40.68 -3.45 18.05
CA LYS A 874 41.79 -3.25 18.99
C LYS A 874 41.91 -4.36 20.04
N TRP A 875 40.78 -4.82 20.57
CA TRP A 875 40.76 -5.95 21.49
C TRP A 875 41.25 -7.23 20.82
N TYR A 876 40.86 -7.47 19.56
CA TYR A 876 41.34 -8.60 18.77
C TYR A 876 42.82 -8.48 18.40
N THR A 877 43.32 -7.31 18.02
CA THR A 877 44.76 -7.08 17.67
C THR A 877 45.61 -6.68 18.89
N SER A 878 45.17 -7.01 20.11
CA SER A 878 45.87 -6.63 21.35
C SER A 878 47.19 -7.37 21.58
N GLN A 879 47.39 -8.51 20.91
CA GLN A 879 48.61 -9.32 20.94
C GLN A 879 48.86 -9.87 19.53
N ASP A 880 50.01 -9.56 18.93
CA ASP A 880 50.37 -9.99 17.56
C ASP A 880 50.55 -11.51 17.46
N HIS A 881 51.06 -12.16 18.52
CA HIS A 881 51.23 -13.61 18.63
C HIS A 881 50.55 -14.17 19.90
N LEU A 882 50.02 -15.38 19.80
CA LEU A 882 49.34 -16.11 20.88
C LEU A 882 49.90 -17.53 21.05
N ASN A 883 50.00 -17.99 22.29
CA ASN A 883 50.16 -19.42 22.59
C ASN A 883 48.79 -20.12 22.60
N TYR A 884 48.76 -21.45 22.40
CA TYR A 884 47.52 -22.25 22.35
C TYR A 884 46.52 -21.94 23.49
N LYS A 885 46.99 -21.86 24.75
CA LYS A 885 46.13 -21.50 25.91
C LYS A 885 45.49 -20.11 25.77
N GLN A 886 46.20 -19.14 25.20
CA GLN A 886 45.72 -17.77 25.02
C GLN A 886 44.73 -17.69 23.85
N LEU A 887 45.00 -18.37 22.72
CA LEU A 887 44.06 -18.45 21.60
C LEU A 887 42.74 -19.13 22.02
N CYS A 888 42.80 -20.26 22.72
CA CYS A 888 41.60 -20.92 23.24
C CYS A 888 40.84 -20.06 24.27
N SER A 889 41.54 -19.27 25.09
CA SER A 889 40.91 -18.29 26.00
C SER A 889 40.21 -17.17 25.22
N LYS A 890 40.82 -16.67 24.14
CA LYS A 890 40.28 -15.64 23.26
C LYS A 890 39.04 -16.13 22.49
N LEU A 891 39.06 -17.35 21.96
CA LEU A 891 37.91 -18.01 21.33
C LEU A 891 36.77 -18.24 22.33
N LYS A 892 37.06 -18.66 23.58
CA LYS A 892 36.05 -18.74 24.64
C LYS A 892 35.43 -17.38 24.97
N ARG A 893 36.22 -16.30 25.03
CA ARG A 893 35.71 -14.93 25.22
C ARG A 893 34.86 -14.46 24.04
N LEU A 894 35.25 -14.76 22.81
CA LEU A 894 34.44 -14.50 21.60
C LEU A 894 33.10 -15.23 21.63
N LEU A 895 33.08 -16.51 22.04
CA LEU A 895 31.84 -17.28 22.21
C LEU A 895 30.92 -16.69 23.28
N LEU A 896 31.48 -16.31 24.44
CA LEU A 896 30.70 -15.65 25.51
C LEU A 896 30.14 -14.29 25.05
N VAL A 897 30.90 -13.50 24.31
CA VAL A 897 30.43 -12.24 23.71
C VAL A 897 29.37 -12.49 22.65
N ALA A 898 29.50 -13.52 21.81
CA ALA A 898 28.49 -13.87 20.81
C ALA A 898 27.16 -14.26 21.49
N VAL A 899 27.19 -15.13 22.51
CA VAL A 899 26.00 -15.54 23.27
C VAL A 899 25.36 -14.34 23.97
N ALA A 900 26.16 -13.49 24.63
CA ALA A 900 25.66 -12.28 25.28
C ALA A 900 25.00 -11.31 24.28
N LEU A 901 25.62 -11.09 23.11
CA LEU A 901 25.03 -10.27 22.05
C LEU A 901 23.71 -10.86 21.55
N TRP A 902 23.62 -12.16 21.30
CA TRP A 902 22.37 -12.81 20.84
C TRP A 902 21.23 -12.77 21.88
N ILE A 903 21.54 -12.84 23.18
CA ILE A 903 20.57 -12.59 24.26
C ILE A 903 20.05 -11.15 24.19
N VAL A 904 20.93 -10.17 23.92
CA VAL A 904 20.54 -8.76 23.75
C VAL A 904 19.80 -8.51 22.42
N VAL A 905 20.09 -9.26 21.34
CA VAL A 905 19.26 -9.25 20.11
C VAL A 905 17.83 -9.68 20.43
N PHE A 906 17.67 -10.82 21.12
CA PHE A 906 16.35 -11.31 21.51
C PHE A 906 15.60 -10.28 22.36
N LEU A 907 16.23 -9.75 23.41
CA LEU A 907 15.61 -8.75 24.29
C LEU A 907 15.26 -7.45 23.54
N SER A 908 16.18 -6.92 22.73
CA SER A 908 15.96 -5.68 21.97
C SER A 908 14.87 -5.81 20.90
N ALA A 909 14.69 -6.99 20.30
CA ALA A 909 13.61 -7.23 19.34
C ALA A 909 12.21 -7.05 19.96
N TYR A 910 12.03 -7.33 21.25
CA TYR A 910 10.78 -7.04 21.98
C TYR A 910 10.73 -5.62 22.53
N LEU A 911 11.81 -5.12 23.17
CA LEU A 911 11.82 -3.78 23.76
C LEU A 911 11.74 -2.67 22.70
N PHE A 912 12.64 -2.71 21.71
CA PHE A 912 12.87 -1.62 20.75
C PHE A 912 12.53 -2.01 19.30
N GLY A 913 12.47 -3.31 19.00
CA GLY A 913 12.42 -3.83 17.64
C GLY A 913 13.82 -3.85 16.98
N ILE A 914 13.89 -4.38 15.76
CA ILE A 914 15.09 -4.32 14.90
C ILE A 914 14.71 -3.54 13.65
N ALA A 915 15.41 -2.44 13.38
CA ALA A 915 15.13 -1.55 12.24
C ALA A 915 16.40 -1.04 11.56
N ARG A 916 16.59 -1.41 10.29
CA ARG A 916 17.65 -0.87 9.42
C ARG A 916 17.49 0.64 9.21
N VAL A 917 16.26 1.12 8.96
CA VAL A 917 15.99 2.50 8.53
C VAL A 917 16.61 3.53 9.47
N THR A 918 16.44 3.33 10.78
CA THR A 918 16.89 4.23 11.84
C THR A 918 18.21 3.82 12.49
N PHE A 919 18.83 2.69 12.09
CA PHE A 919 19.97 2.06 12.79
C PHE A 919 19.76 2.01 14.31
N ASN A 920 18.60 1.49 14.74
CA ASN A 920 18.24 1.43 16.15
C ASN A 920 19.14 0.47 16.95
N PHE A 921 19.03 0.48 18.28
CA PHE A 921 19.81 -0.35 19.20
C PHE A 921 19.77 -1.84 18.80
N GLY A 922 18.58 -2.37 18.48
CA GLY A 922 18.41 -3.75 18.06
C GLY A 922 19.20 -4.09 16.78
N TYR A 923 19.14 -3.23 15.75
CA TYR A 923 19.89 -3.41 14.50
C TYR A 923 21.41 -3.34 14.71
N VAL A 924 21.91 -2.42 15.54
CA VAL A 924 23.34 -2.27 15.84
C VAL A 924 23.88 -3.47 16.61
N ILE A 925 23.12 -3.99 17.59
CA ILE A 925 23.50 -5.21 18.33
C ILE A 925 23.40 -6.46 17.44
N TRP A 926 22.36 -6.60 16.62
CA TRP A 926 22.22 -7.72 15.67
C TRP A 926 23.37 -7.79 14.66
N THR A 927 23.66 -6.68 13.98
CA THR A 927 24.78 -6.59 13.05
C THR A 927 26.11 -6.97 13.72
N SER A 928 26.30 -6.55 14.98
CA SER A 928 27.46 -6.93 15.79
C SER A 928 27.47 -8.42 16.14
N ALA A 929 26.33 -9.01 16.52
CA ALA A 929 26.19 -10.42 16.87
C ALA A 929 26.55 -11.35 15.69
N VAL A 930 25.98 -11.08 14.51
CA VAL A 930 26.28 -11.83 13.27
C VAL A 930 27.76 -11.70 12.91
N SER A 931 28.31 -10.48 12.98
CA SER A 931 29.73 -10.22 12.70
C SER A 931 30.68 -10.98 13.63
N VAL A 932 30.38 -11.02 14.94
CA VAL A 932 31.19 -11.76 15.92
C VAL A 932 31.09 -13.28 15.71
N VAL A 933 29.92 -13.82 15.33
CA VAL A 933 29.79 -15.25 14.99
C VAL A 933 30.62 -15.61 13.76
N ILE A 934 30.55 -14.81 12.67
CA ILE A 934 31.36 -15.04 11.46
C ILE A 934 32.86 -14.97 11.79
N ILE A 935 33.29 -14.03 12.62
CA ILE A 935 34.68 -13.91 13.08
C ILE A 935 35.09 -15.11 13.95
N LEU A 936 34.23 -15.58 14.86
CA LEU A 936 34.49 -16.75 15.70
C LEU A 936 34.67 -18.03 14.87
N ILE A 937 33.79 -18.27 13.88
CA ILE A 937 33.89 -19.42 12.98
C ILE A 937 35.14 -19.30 12.09
N SER A 938 35.42 -18.10 11.56
CA SER A 938 36.63 -17.82 10.78
C SER A 938 37.91 -18.09 11.59
N ALA A 939 37.95 -17.64 12.85
CA ALA A 939 39.09 -17.85 13.76
C ALA A 939 39.26 -19.34 14.10
N TYR A 940 38.17 -20.06 14.35
CA TYR A 940 38.20 -21.50 14.59
C TYR A 940 38.83 -22.26 13.41
N PHE A 941 38.42 -21.99 12.16
CA PHE A 941 38.98 -22.70 11.00
C PHE A 941 40.38 -22.21 10.61
N PHE A 942 40.56 -20.89 10.41
CA PHE A 942 41.81 -20.35 9.83
C PHE A 942 42.90 -20.08 10.86
N GLU A 943 42.57 -19.65 12.08
CA GLU A 943 43.57 -19.36 13.13
C GLU A 943 43.84 -20.57 14.03
N LEU A 944 42.89 -21.51 14.20
CA LEU A 944 43.07 -22.70 15.06
C LEU A 944 43.15 -24.04 14.31
N ALA A 945 42.24 -24.36 13.38
CA ALA A 945 42.15 -25.71 12.80
C ALA A 945 43.18 -25.97 11.69
N PHE A 946 43.32 -25.08 10.72
CA PHE A 946 44.27 -25.28 9.60
C PHE A 946 45.74 -25.22 10.01
N VAL A 947 46.06 -24.65 11.18
CA VAL A 947 47.41 -24.74 11.78
C VAL A 947 47.76 -26.17 12.22
N GLN A 948 46.75 -27.02 12.46
CA GLN A 948 46.92 -28.44 12.82
C GLN A 948 47.12 -29.32 11.59
N ALA A 949 46.57 -28.92 10.44
CA ALA A 949 46.57 -29.66 9.19
C ALA A 949 47.91 -29.56 8.43
N ARG A 950 49.00 -30.04 9.04
CA ARG A 950 50.26 -30.28 8.32
C ARG A 950 50.07 -31.44 7.32
N PRO A 951 50.40 -31.27 6.02
CA PRO A 951 50.59 -32.40 5.12
C PRO A 951 51.81 -33.20 5.57
N THR A 952 51.66 -34.51 5.79
CA THR A 952 52.78 -35.44 5.98
C THR A 952 53.16 -36.07 4.65
N PHE A 953 53.60 -35.25 3.70
CA PHE A 953 54.27 -35.67 2.47
C PHE A 953 55.40 -34.68 2.13
N GLY A 954 56.37 -35.14 1.35
CA GLY A 954 57.67 -34.48 1.18
C GLY A 954 57.69 -33.20 0.35
N ASP A 955 58.88 -32.63 0.33
CA ASP A 955 59.44 -31.66 -0.61
C ASP A 955 58.96 -30.19 -0.64
N GLY A 956 59.91 -29.33 -0.29
CA GLY A 956 60.34 -28.26 -1.20
C GLY A 956 59.76 -26.87 -0.94
N HIS A 957 58.44 -26.73 -0.80
CA HIS A 957 57.81 -25.40 -0.86
C HIS A 957 57.28 -24.86 0.48
N LYS A 958 57.99 -23.85 0.98
CA LYS A 958 57.56 -22.96 2.09
C LYS A 958 56.46 -21.97 1.65
N GLU A 959 55.38 -22.44 1.01
CA GLU A 959 54.18 -21.60 0.90
C GLU A 959 53.56 -21.38 2.29
N THR A 960 53.08 -20.17 2.54
CA THR A 960 53.00 -19.66 3.92
C THR A 960 51.79 -20.14 4.72
N ILE A 961 52.03 -20.30 6.03
CA ILE A 961 51.10 -20.81 7.06
C ILE A 961 49.82 -19.94 7.21
N GLY A 962 49.80 -18.72 6.65
CA GLY A 962 48.65 -17.80 6.65
C GLY A 962 48.03 -17.51 5.28
N SER A 963 48.22 -18.37 4.27
CA SER A 963 47.66 -18.16 2.92
C SER A 963 46.11 -18.25 2.89
N LEU A 964 45.46 -17.24 2.30
CA LEU A 964 44.01 -17.22 2.04
C LEU A 964 43.66 -17.89 0.69
N PRO A 965 42.37 -18.18 0.43
CA PRO A 965 41.86 -18.40 -0.92
C PRO A 965 42.17 -17.23 -1.85
N THR A 966 42.58 -17.51 -3.08
CA THR A 966 42.82 -16.52 -4.14
C THR A 966 41.58 -15.69 -4.44
N TYR A 967 40.39 -16.31 -4.42
CA TYR A 967 39.09 -15.64 -4.57
C TYR A 967 38.83 -14.60 -3.46
N VAL A 968 39.12 -14.97 -2.20
CA VAL A 968 39.05 -14.06 -1.04
C VAL A 968 40.04 -12.90 -1.20
N GLU A 969 41.25 -13.15 -1.69
CA GLU A 969 42.23 -12.10 -1.94
C GLU A 969 41.79 -11.15 -3.06
N SER A 970 41.22 -11.66 -4.16
CA SER A 970 40.76 -10.83 -5.27
C SER A 970 39.58 -9.92 -4.90
N LEU A 971 38.61 -10.41 -4.14
CA LEU A 971 37.48 -9.61 -3.63
C LEU A 971 37.92 -8.52 -2.64
N ASN A 972 39.07 -8.70 -1.99
CA ASN A 972 39.58 -7.76 -0.99
C ASN A 972 40.57 -6.74 -1.54
N MET A 973 41.35 -7.07 -2.57
CA MET A 973 42.41 -6.17 -3.07
C MET A 973 41.85 -4.87 -3.67
N ASN A 974 40.74 -4.94 -4.39
CA ASN A 974 40.06 -3.80 -5.01
C ASN A 974 38.54 -3.83 -4.74
N GLY A 975 38.14 -4.07 -3.48
CA GLY A 975 36.74 -4.32 -3.11
C GLY A 975 35.74 -3.21 -3.50
N LEU A 976 36.16 -1.94 -3.53
CA LEU A 976 35.32 -0.83 -4.01
C LEU A 976 35.03 -0.95 -5.52
N ILE A 977 36.01 -1.40 -6.32
CA ILE A 977 35.82 -1.62 -7.76
C ILE A 977 34.91 -2.83 -8.01
N TYR A 978 35.03 -3.90 -7.21
CA TYR A 978 34.09 -5.01 -7.27
C TYR A 978 32.64 -4.53 -7.03
N PHE A 979 32.41 -3.71 -6.00
CA PHE A 979 31.11 -3.14 -5.70
C PHE A 979 30.58 -2.20 -6.80
N LEU A 980 31.42 -1.30 -7.31
CA LEU A 980 31.04 -0.37 -8.38
C LEU A 980 30.73 -1.10 -9.70
N LEU A 981 31.54 -2.09 -10.07
CA LEU A 981 31.27 -2.95 -11.23
C LEU A 981 29.96 -3.73 -11.05
N SER A 982 29.71 -4.28 -9.86
CA SER A 982 28.46 -4.99 -9.54
C SER A 982 27.24 -4.09 -9.76
N ASN A 983 27.26 -2.85 -9.23
CA ASN A 983 26.17 -1.88 -9.43
C ASN A 983 25.98 -1.52 -10.92
N PHE A 984 27.08 -1.28 -11.65
CA PHE A 984 27.04 -0.93 -13.08
C PHE A 984 26.51 -2.07 -13.96
N LEU A 985 27.03 -3.29 -13.77
CA LEU A 985 26.57 -4.47 -14.51
C LEU A 985 25.15 -4.88 -14.11
N THR A 986 24.67 -4.57 -12.90
CA THR A 986 23.25 -4.74 -12.53
C THR A 986 22.37 -3.88 -13.42
N GLY A 987 22.68 -2.58 -13.56
CA GLY A 987 21.96 -1.68 -14.47
C GLY A 987 21.97 -2.18 -15.93
N MET A 988 23.11 -2.67 -16.42
CA MET A 988 23.18 -3.30 -17.74
C MET A 988 22.32 -4.56 -17.85
N CYS A 989 22.35 -5.47 -16.86
CA CYS A 989 21.55 -6.70 -16.89
C CYS A 989 20.05 -6.40 -16.91
N ASN A 990 19.62 -5.39 -16.16
CA ASN A 990 18.22 -5.00 -16.08
C ASN A 990 17.71 -4.46 -17.43
N ILE A 991 18.53 -3.66 -18.13
CA ILE A 991 18.25 -3.13 -19.47
C ILE A 991 18.25 -4.24 -20.53
N PHE A 992 19.28 -5.11 -20.55
CA PHE A 992 19.47 -6.07 -21.65
C PHE A 992 18.65 -7.36 -21.51
N PHE A 993 18.37 -7.84 -20.29
CA PHE A 993 17.71 -9.13 -20.10
C PHE A 993 16.23 -9.04 -19.71
N ASN A 994 15.78 -7.90 -19.16
CA ASN A 994 14.45 -7.72 -18.55
C ASN A 994 14.13 -8.82 -17.49
N PRO A 995 14.65 -8.67 -16.25
CA PRO A 995 14.63 -9.70 -15.21
C PRO A 995 13.27 -10.33 -14.89
N ASN A 996 12.18 -9.56 -14.97
CA ASN A 996 10.83 -10.04 -14.67
C ASN A 996 10.35 -11.15 -15.61
N ASN A 997 10.84 -11.19 -16.85
CA ASN A 997 10.38 -12.11 -17.90
C ASN A 997 11.28 -13.36 -18.03
N ARG A 998 12.05 -13.71 -16.98
CA ARG A 998 13.05 -14.79 -17.03
C ARG A 998 12.69 -15.97 -16.14
N THR A 999 12.88 -17.17 -16.68
CA THR A 999 12.71 -18.42 -15.94
C THR A 999 13.79 -18.57 -14.87
N THR A 1000 13.47 -19.26 -13.77
CA THR A 1000 14.41 -19.52 -12.65
C THR A 1000 15.77 -20.06 -13.11
N VAL A 1001 15.79 -20.87 -14.18
CA VAL A 1001 17.01 -21.43 -14.76
C VAL A 1001 17.84 -20.36 -15.50
N GLU A 1002 17.21 -19.52 -16.34
CA GLU A 1002 17.88 -18.37 -16.96
C GLU A 1002 18.46 -17.42 -15.89
N CYS A 1003 17.67 -17.09 -14.85
CA CYS A 1003 18.09 -16.22 -13.75
C CYS A 1003 19.39 -16.74 -13.11
N VAL A 1004 19.45 -18.03 -12.77
CA VAL A 1004 20.64 -18.67 -12.20
C VAL A 1004 21.85 -18.57 -13.15
N PHE A 1005 21.68 -18.84 -14.44
CA PHE A 1005 22.79 -18.72 -15.41
C PHE A 1005 23.25 -17.27 -15.61
N ILE A 1006 22.34 -16.30 -15.66
CA ILE A 1006 22.67 -14.87 -15.79
C ILE A 1006 23.47 -14.39 -14.57
N LEU A 1007 22.99 -14.68 -13.35
CA LEU A 1007 23.71 -14.33 -12.11
C LEU A 1007 25.06 -15.04 -11.99
N LEU A 1008 25.17 -16.30 -12.44
CA LEU A 1008 26.45 -17.04 -12.47
C LEU A 1008 27.46 -16.33 -13.39
N ALA A 1009 27.06 -16.02 -14.62
CA ALA A 1009 27.90 -15.31 -15.60
C ALA A 1009 28.32 -13.92 -15.09
N TYR A 1010 27.38 -13.14 -14.55
CA TYR A 1010 27.64 -11.84 -13.92
C TYR A 1010 28.65 -11.95 -12.75
N MET A 1011 28.45 -12.89 -11.82
CA MET A 1011 29.38 -13.11 -10.70
C MET A 1011 30.77 -13.56 -11.18
N LEU A 1012 30.83 -14.37 -12.25
CA LEU A 1012 32.09 -14.78 -12.86
C LEU A 1012 32.83 -13.60 -13.50
N VAL A 1013 32.13 -12.74 -14.25
CA VAL A 1013 32.70 -11.50 -14.83
C VAL A 1013 33.22 -10.57 -13.73
N CYS A 1014 32.40 -10.28 -12.72
CA CYS A 1014 32.77 -9.41 -11.60
C CYS A 1014 34.02 -9.90 -10.85
N SER A 1015 34.05 -11.18 -10.48
CA SER A 1015 35.19 -11.77 -9.77
C SER A 1015 36.43 -11.93 -10.64
N THR A 1016 36.28 -12.30 -11.93
CA THR A 1016 37.41 -12.44 -12.86
C THR A 1016 38.12 -11.11 -13.10
N MET A 1017 37.39 -9.98 -13.18
CA MET A 1017 38.03 -8.68 -13.38
C MET A 1017 38.97 -8.33 -12.21
N VAL A 1018 38.53 -8.49 -10.96
CA VAL A 1018 39.37 -8.22 -9.79
C VAL A 1018 40.46 -9.28 -9.56
N PHE A 1019 40.27 -10.51 -10.03
CA PHE A 1019 41.34 -11.51 -10.11
C PHE A 1019 42.43 -11.14 -11.13
N ILE A 1020 42.06 -10.60 -12.29
CA ILE A 1020 43.03 -10.07 -13.28
C ILE A 1020 43.81 -8.89 -12.68
N MET A 1021 43.15 -8.00 -11.93
CA MET A 1021 43.84 -6.93 -11.20
C MET A 1021 44.84 -7.49 -10.16
N LEU A 1022 44.43 -8.49 -9.36
CA LEU A 1022 45.32 -9.19 -8.41
C LEU A 1022 46.53 -9.82 -9.11
N LYS A 1023 46.30 -10.54 -10.22
CA LYS A 1023 47.37 -11.18 -11.01
C LYS A 1023 48.34 -10.16 -11.62
N LYS A 1024 47.85 -9.00 -12.08
CA LYS A 1024 48.66 -7.87 -12.56
C LYS A 1024 49.21 -6.98 -11.43
N ARG A 1025 48.90 -7.28 -10.16
CA ARG A 1025 49.21 -6.45 -8.97
C ARG A 1025 48.67 -5.01 -9.03
N ILE A 1026 47.64 -4.76 -9.83
CA ILE A 1026 47.02 -3.44 -9.96
C ILE A 1026 46.15 -3.18 -8.73
N ARG A 1027 46.49 -2.12 -7.99
CA ARG A 1027 45.70 -1.61 -6.85
C ARG A 1027 45.23 -0.19 -7.16
N ILE A 1028 43.94 0.06 -6.97
CA ILE A 1028 43.33 1.39 -7.09
C ILE A 1028 42.65 1.68 -5.73
N ALA A 1029 43.24 2.63 -5.00
CA ALA A 1029 43.08 2.92 -3.55
C ALA A 1029 43.73 1.90 -2.58
#